data_AF-A0A9D5SHH9-F1
#
_entry.id   AF-A0A9D5SHH9-F1
#
_cell.length_a   1.000
_cell.length_b   1.000
_cell.length_c   1.000
_cell.angle_alpha   90.00
_cell.angle_beta   90.00
_cell.angle_gamma   90.00
#
_symmetry.space_group_name_H-M   'P 1'
#
loop_
_entity.id
_entity.type
_entity.pdbx_description
1 polymer ?
#
loop_
_entity_poly.entity_id
_entity_poly.type
_entity_poly.pdbx_seq_one_letter_code
_entity_poly.pdbx_strand_id
1 'polypeptide(L)'
;MQLSPEIRAFLRQHADDDTARLVLSASHFPDIDIRWAAEQIEARRQLRNKLPEWAANDALLMGGRVPAEQCSSQQTALYKRSLTVGDTLADLTGGMGVDCYYMSRAMHHAIYFERQKHLCEAARNNFEALGADNIEVREGDSLQLGIPSADTIYLDPARRATDGSRVYDLADCEPNVVTLHEELLHHCKRLIIKISPMADVARVMQQMPGIAEIHVVAVRNECKELLLVFDGQCDTANTSDTAETNPTIHCIDFRTADEARFDFKWRDEEASAANLLPADANATFLYEPDVTLLKAGAFRLPCAQFGVWKADTNSHIYLSDTLREFFPGRIFHIEEMIDFSSRNIKRIGKTWPKANIATRNFPLSADELRKRSGIRDGGDEYLFGTTLNGIGHKLIRCHKILTIIILCLILPTILIGRNKKKRTPEVTVESLLQDIQPTAPCQWLQGSEFLYLDDALNATMQPQMPDLAYDTACFRNTIWTFDGILSEEDWMGQQRMMLQFRSPQGRLYRYATGRLMKQMTDTTYRPAIPSMCALAPIRQCDQRLRGRDLFLLINDDRLLVADSIRLEKFVSVRIDSVTVGTELAPLRIWFSHPQGISASIMTSLPNSRENATSTPVQRCFSVADPYRQYPDITADVWALIRANQVRADMTLEEVRLSLGRPQRYEHVNTKGGMIERWHYADRRLLEFIDGRLRRVAIER
;
A
#
# COMPACT_ATOMS: atom_id res chain seq x y z
N MET A 1 -32.47 0.32 11.84
CA MET A 1 -32.34 0.10 13.29
C MET A 1 -31.13 0.86 13.83
N GLN A 2 -31.26 1.80 14.77
CA GLN A 2 -30.10 2.34 15.49
C GLN A 2 -29.77 1.41 16.68
N LEU A 3 -28.49 1.08 16.86
CA LEU A 3 -28.05 0.23 17.96
C LEU A 3 -28.32 0.91 19.31
N SER A 4 -29.14 0.30 20.17
CA SER A 4 -29.31 0.82 21.54
C SER A 4 -27.98 0.76 22.31
N PRO A 5 -27.74 1.65 23.29
CA PRO A 5 -26.55 1.59 24.13
C PRO A 5 -26.35 0.22 24.79
N GLU A 6 -27.45 -0.43 25.17
CA GLU A 6 -27.47 -1.76 25.79
C GLU A 6 -26.96 -2.83 24.83
N ILE A 7 -27.45 -2.83 23.57
CA ILE A 7 -26.98 -3.77 22.55
C ILE A 7 -25.50 -3.53 22.21
N ARG A 8 -25.05 -2.26 22.13
CA ARG A 8 -23.62 -1.96 21.90
C ARG A 8 -22.73 -2.45 23.03
N ALA A 9 -23.15 -2.21 24.27
CA ALA A 9 -22.46 -2.71 25.45
C ALA A 9 -22.39 -4.24 25.42
N PHE A 10 -23.49 -4.92 25.10
CA PHE A 10 -23.55 -6.37 24.97
C PHE A 10 -22.58 -6.89 23.89
N LEU A 11 -22.61 -6.33 22.67
CA LEU A 11 -21.71 -6.75 21.59
C LEU A 11 -20.24 -6.58 21.97
N ARG A 12 -19.90 -5.48 22.66
CA ARG A 12 -18.55 -5.25 23.19
C ARG A 12 -18.20 -6.28 24.26
N GLN A 13 -19.12 -6.52 25.21
CA GLN A 13 -18.99 -7.48 26.31
C GLN A 13 -19.00 -8.95 25.87
N HIS A 14 -19.30 -9.27 24.61
CA HIS A 14 -19.24 -10.67 24.15
C HIS A 14 -18.32 -10.81 22.93
N ALA A 15 -17.48 -9.79 22.67
CA ALA A 15 -16.69 -9.68 21.45
C ALA A 15 -15.68 -10.83 21.25
N ASP A 16 -15.21 -11.48 22.30
CA ASP A 16 -14.27 -12.64 22.24
C ASP A 16 -14.86 -13.94 22.82
N ASP A 17 -16.16 -13.97 23.13
CA ASP A 17 -16.86 -15.16 23.65
C ASP A 17 -17.11 -16.24 22.58
N ASP A 18 -17.29 -17.49 23.02
CA ASP A 18 -17.77 -18.56 22.15
C ASP A 18 -19.25 -18.31 21.79
N THR A 19 -19.49 -17.93 20.53
CA THR A 19 -20.81 -17.54 20.03
C THR A 19 -21.81 -18.71 20.02
N ALA A 20 -21.34 -19.96 19.89
CA ALA A 20 -22.22 -21.12 20.01
C ALA A 20 -22.72 -21.29 21.44
N ARG A 21 -21.85 -21.08 22.43
CA ARG A 21 -22.25 -21.08 23.85
C ARG A 21 -23.16 -19.90 24.19
N LEU A 22 -22.89 -18.73 23.61
CA LEU A 22 -23.71 -17.53 23.82
C LEU A 22 -25.16 -17.78 23.36
N VAL A 23 -25.34 -18.37 22.17
CA VAL A 23 -26.67 -18.75 21.65
C VAL A 23 -27.39 -19.75 22.55
N LEU A 24 -26.67 -20.71 23.15
CA LEU A 24 -27.26 -21.67 24.09
C LEU A 24 -27.68 -21.01 25.42
N SER A 25 -27.10 -19.86 25.76
CA SER A 25 -27.41 -19.10 26.98
C SER A 25 -28.55 -18.09 26.80
N ALA A 26 -29.25 -18.09 25.66
CA ALA A 26 -30.19 -17.03 25.29
C ALA A 26 -31.29 -16.72 26.32
N SER A 27 -31.71 -17.70 27.12
CA SER A 27 -32.68 -17.50 28.20
C SER A 27 -32.23 -16.53 29.30
N HIS A 28 -30.94 -16.23 29.40
CA HIS A 28 -30.39 -15.28 30.38
C HIS A 28 -30.50 -13.82 29.91
N PHE A 29 -30.85 -13.59 28.63
CA PHE A 29 -30.90 -12.27 28.01
C PHE A 29 -32.22 -12.10 27.24
N PRO A 30 -33.37 -12.01 27.93
CA PRO A 30 -34.69 -12.01 27.30
C PRO A 30 -34.93 -10.81 26.37
N ASP A 31 -34.22 -9.70 26.59
CA ASP A 31 -34.41 -8.43 25.87
C ASP A 31 -33.44 -8.26 24.67
N ILE A 32 -32.56 -9.24 24.42
CA ILE A 32 -31.55 -9.19 23.35
C ILE A 32 -31.76 -10.37 22.41
N ASP A 33 -31.80 -10.11 21.10
CA ASP A 33 -31.71 -11.18 20.11
C ASP A 33 -30.27 -11.71 20.07
N ILE A 34 -30.03 -12.79 20.82
CA ILE A 34 -28.71 -13.39 20.98
C ILE A 34 -28.20 -14.03 19.71
N ARG A 35 -29.09 -14.52 18.83
CA ARG A 35 -28.65 -15.10 17.54
C ARG A 35 -28.12 -14.00 16.64
N TRP A 36 -28.87 -12.92 16.52
CA TRP A 36 -28.43 -11.75 15.78
C TRP A 36 -27.14 -11.15 16.36
N ALA A 37 -27.02 -11.06 17.68
CA ALA A 37 -25.82 -10.53 18.33
C ALA A 37 -24.59 -11.41 18.07
N ALA A 38 -24.74 -12.74 18.14
CA ALA A 38 -23.69 -13.70 17.81
C ALA A 38 -23.23 -13.55 16.35
N GLU A 39 -24.16 -13.36 15.40
CA GLU A 39 -23.83 -13.10 14.00
C GLU A 39 -23.05 -11.79 13.82
N GLN A 40 -23.42 -10.72 14.54
CA GLN A 40 -22.67 -9.46 14.50
C GLN A 40 -21.25 -9.61 15.06
N ILE A 41 -21.08 -10.37 16.15
CA ILE A 41 -19.77 -10.65 16.76
C ILE A 41 -18.87 -11.42 15.78
N GLU A 42 -19.38 -12.49 15.17
CA GLU A 42 -18.61 -13.26 14.17
C GLU A 42 -18.25 -12.42 12.94
N ALA A 43 -19.22 -11.68 12.39
CA ALA A 43 -18.97 -10.80 11.25
C ALA A 43 -17.89 -9.75 11.57
N ARG A 44 -17.95 -9.12 12.75
CA ARG A 44 -16.94 -8.16 13.20
C ARG A 44 -15.56 -8.78 13.37
N ARG A 45 -15.48 -10.02 13.90
CA ARG A 45 -14.20 -10.76 14.02
C ARG A 45 -13.56 -11.00 12.65
N GLN A 46 -14.35 -11.43 11.66
CA GLN A 46 -13.87 -11.67 10.30
C GLN A 46 -13.31 -10.39 9.67
N LEU A 47 -13.91 -9.24 9.96
CA LEU A 47 -13.51 -7.95 9.39
C LEU A 47 -12.26 -7.34 10.03
N ARG A 48 -11.82 -7.76 11.23
CA ARG A 48 -10.67 -7.16 11.94
C ARG A 48 -9.42 -6.97 11.08
N ASN A 49 -9.11 -7.92 10.19
CA ASN A 49 -7.95 -7.83 9.31
C ASN A 49 -8.26 -7.22 7.93
N LYS A 50 -9.50 -7.39 7.46
CA LYS A 50 -9.92 -7.03 6.09
C LYS A 50 -10.41 -5.59 6.00
N LEU A 51 -11.09 -5.10 7.04
CA LEU A 51 -11.72 -3.80 7.16
C LEU A 51 -11.56 -3.26 8.60
N PRO A 52 -10.31 -3.00 9.04
CA PRO A 52 -9.99 -2.71 10.44
C PRO A 52 -10.72 -1.47 10.99
N GLU A 53 -10.91 -0.43 10.17
CA GLU A 53 -11.60 0.79 10.58
C GLU A 53 -13.06 0.53 10.96
N TRP A 54 -13.77 -0.29 10.18
CA TRP A 54 -15.17 -0.63 10.49
C TRP A 54 -15.25 -1.60 11.66
N ALA A 55 -14.35 -2.58 11.73
CA ALA A 55 -14.32 -3.54 12.82
C ALA A 55 -14.03 -2.89 14.19
N ALA A 56 -13.30 -1.77 14.21
CA ALA A 56 -12.98 -1.01 15.40
C ALA A 56 -14.11 -0.06 15.86
N ASN A 57 -15.11 0.21 15.02
CA ASN A 57 -16.20 1.13 15.34
C ASN A 57 -17.44 0.38 15.85
N ASP A 58 -17.67 0.42 17.17
CA ASP A 58 -18.78 -0.23 17.87
C ASP A 58 -20.18 0.31 17.53
N ALA A 59 -20.26 1.44 16.82
CA ALA A 59 -21.53 1.96 16.32
C ALA A 59 -21.98 1.31 15.00
N LEU A 60 -21.10 0.55 14.33
CA LEU A 60 -21.42 -0.04 13.03
C LEU A 60 -22.08 -1.41 13.12
N LEU A 61 -23.03 -1.60 12.21
CA LEU A 61 -23.75 -2.84 11.92
C LEU A 61 -23.08 -3.56 10.75
N MET A 62 -22.75 -4.83 10.91
CA MET A 62 -22.03 -5.58 9.88
C MET A 62 -22.93 -6.15 8.78
N GLY A 63 -24.26 -6.02 8.92
CA GLY A 63 -25.24 -6.55 7.96
C GLY A 63 -25.38 -8.08 7.98
N GLY A 64 -24.52 -8.80 8.71
CA GLY A 64 -24.53 -10.26 8.85
C GLY A 64 -23.22 -10.88 8.38
N ARG A 65 -23.13 -12.22 8.44
CA ARG A 65 -21.90 -12.95 8.11
C ARG A 65 -21.55 -12.90 6.61
N VAL A 66 -22.53 -13.14 5.74
CA VAL A 66 -22.30 -13.18 4.29
C VAL A 66 -21.82 -11.82 3.73
N PRO A 67 -22.47 -10.68 4.06
CA PRO A 67 -21.96 -9.35 3.67
C PRO A 67 -20.54 -9.08 4.15
N ALA A 68 -20.20 -9.45 5.40
CA ALA A 68 -18.85 -9.27 5.94
C ALA A 68 -17.79 -10.13 5.20
N GLU A 69 -18.14 -11.37 4.84
CA GLU A 69 -17.27 -12.24 4.05
C GLU A 69 -17.06 -11.70 2.62
N GLN A 70 -18.09 -11.12 2.01
CA GLN A 70 -18.11 -10.69 0.61
C GLN A 70 -17.68 -9.23 0.39
N CYS A 71 -17.69 -8.37 1.41
CA CYS A 71 -17.38 -6.95 1.25
C CYS A 71 -15.96 -6.70 0.70
N SER A 72 -15.71 -5.52 0.16
CA SER A 72 -14.34 -5.13 -0.18
C SER A 72 -13.46 -4.95 1.07
N SER A 73 -12.15 -5.09 0.90
CA SER A 73 -11.20 -4.74 1.96
C SER A 73 -11.00 -3.23 2.03
N GLN A 74 -10.54 -2.71 3.18
CA GLN A 74 -10.24 -1.29 3.33
C GLN A 74 -9.26 -0.80 2.24
N GLN A 75 -8.19 -1.56 2.00
CA GLN A 75 -7.17 -1.21 1.01
C GLN A 75 -7.74 -1.13 -0.41
N THR A 76 -8.56 -2.12 -0.80
CA THR A 76 -9.14 -2.15 -2.15
C THR A 76 -10.24 -1.12 -2.34
N ALA A 77 -11.03 -0.81 -1.31
CA ALA A 77 -12.03 0.26 -1.37
C ALA A 77 -11.38 1.66 -1.48
N LEU A 78 -10.28 1.90 -0.75
CA LEU A 78 -9.47 3.11 -0.91
C LEU A 78 -8.88 3.25 -2.32
N TYR A 79 -8.46 2.13 -2.92
CA TYR A 79 -7.98 2.13 -4.30
C TYR A 79 -9.09 2.54 -5.30
N LYS A 80 -10.30 1.99 -5.17
CA LYS A 80 -11.44 2.37 -6.02
C LYS A 80 -11.77 3.86 -5.97
N ARG A 81 -11.65 4.50 -4.79
CA ARG A 81 -11.78 5.96 -4.63
C ARG A 81 -10.83 6.74 -5.55
N SER A 82 -9.63 6.22 -5.83
CA SER A 82 -8.69 6.89 -6.73
C SER A 82 -9.10 6.85 -8.21
N LEU A 83 -10.04 5.97 -8.58
CA LEU A 83 -10.52 5.78 -9.95
C LEU A 83 -11.74 6.64 -10.27
N THR A 84 -12.45 7.11 -9.25
CA THR A 84 -13.67 7.91 -9.41
C THR A 84 -13.36 9.31 -9.96
N VAL A 85 -14.30 9.90 -10.70
CA VAL A 85 -14.20 11.24 -11.28
C VAL A 85 -15.44 12.08 -10.98
N GLY A 86 -15.27 13.40 -11.05
CA GLY A 86 -16.34 14.37 -10.81
C GLY A 86 -16.76 14.43 -9.34
N ASP A 87 -18.00 14.85 -9.13
CA ASP A 87 -18.52 15.25 -7.83
C ASP A 87 -19.68 14.36 -7.34
N THR A 88 -20.22 13.51 -8.20
CA THR A 88 -21.38 12.67 -7.92
C THR A 88 -21.13 11.18 -8.17
N LEU A 89 -21.57 10.33 -7.24
CA LEU A 89 -21.45 8.86 -7.30
C LEU A 89 -22.83 8.19 -7.28
N ALA A 90 -23.00 7.12 -8.04
CA ALA A 90 -24.07 6.15 -7.83
C ALA A 90 -23.52 4.73 -7.71
N ASP A 91 -23.65 4.11 -6.55
CA ASP A 91 -23.39 2.68 -6.33
C ASP A 91 -24.70 1.92 -6.52
N LEU A 92 -24.79 1.16 -7.62
CA LEU A 92 -26.03 0.51 -8.05
C LEU A 92 -26.26 -0.87 -7.43
N THR A 93 -25.30 -1.37 -6.65
CA THR A 93 -25.27 -2.75 -6.12
C THR A 93 -25.10 -2.81 -4.60
N GLY A 94 -24.50 -1.78 -4.00
CA GLY A 94 -24.51 -1.55 -2.56
C GLY A 94 -23.79 -2.59 -1.71
N GLY A 95 -24.54 -3.57 -1.17
CA GLY A 95 -24.05 -4.59 -0.25
C GLY A 95 -23.88 -4.10 1.18
N MET A 96 -22.65 -4.14 1.69
CA MET A 96 -22.35 -3.64 3.04
C MET A 96 -22.12 -2.12 3.08
N GLY A 97 -22.04 -1.47 1.92
CA GLY A 97 -21.78 -0.02 1.81
C GLY A 97 -20.32 0.40 1.91
N VAL A 98 -19.38 -0.56 1.94
CA VAL A 98 -17.94 -0.28 2.09
C VAL A 98 -17.39 0.49 0.90
N ASP A 99 -17.60 0.00 -0.33
CA ASP A 99 -17.08 0.66 -1.53
C ASP A 99 -17.73 2.05 -1.69
N CYS A 100 -19.07 2.15 -1.58
CA CYS A 100 -19.79 3.43 -1.59
C CYS A 100 -19.23 4.43 -0.56
N TYR A 101 -19.05 4.00 0.69
CA TYR A 101 -18.50 4.86 1.75
C TYR A 101 -17.14 5.45 1.36
N TYR A 102 -16.15 4.61 1.01
CA TYR A 102 -14.81 5.12 0.71
C TYR A 102 -14.78 5.97 -0.56
N MET A 103 -15.52 5.60 -1.61
CA MET A 103 -15.60 6.39 -2.84
C MET A 103 -16.29 7.74 -2.60
N SER A 104 -17.38 7.77 -1.82
CA SER A 104 -18.13 9.00 -1.50
C SER A 104 -17.29 10.07 -0.79
N ARG A 105 -16.17 9.69 -0.15
CA ARG A 105 -15.26 10.65 0.53
C ARG A 105 -14.54 11.59 -0.45
N ALA A 106 -14.56 11.30 -1.74
CA ALA A 106 -14.08 12.21 -2.80
C ALA A 106 -15.21 12.96 -3.51
N MET A 107 -16.47 12.78 -3.08
CA MET A 107 -17.66 13.23 -3.81
C MET A 107 -18.48 14.22 -2.97
N HIS A 108 -19.16 15.14 -3.64
CA HIS A 108 -20.16 16.01 -3.02
C HIS A 108 -21.45 15.26 -2.67
N HIS A 109 -21.86 14.29 -3.50
CA HIS A 109 -23.08 13.52 -3.28
C HIS A 109 -22.93 12.08 -3.79
N ALA A 110 -23.47 11.12 -3.06
CA ALA A 110 -23.50 9.71 -3.47
C ALA A 110 -24.91 9.13 -3.30
N ILE A 111 -25.33 8.28 -4.24
CA ILE A 111 -26.56 7.50 -4.14
C ILE A 111 -26.16 6.03 -4.00
N TYR A 112 -26.67 5.38 -2.97
CA TYR A 112 -26.44 3.97 -2.65
C TYR A 112 -27.73 3.19 -2.88
N PHE A 113 -27.70 2.18 -3.76
CA PHE A 113 -28.82 1.27 -3.98
C PHE A 113 -28.55 -0.11 -3.38
N GLU A 114 -29.54 -0.65 -2.68
CA GLU A 114 -29.49 -2.01 -2.16
C GLU A 114 -30.91 -2.60 -2.06
N ARG A 115 -31.06 -3.86 -2.45
CA ARG A 115 -32.37 -4.54 -2.52
C ARG A 115 -32.84 -5.04 -1.16
N GLN A 116 -31.91 -5.44 -0.30
CA GLN A 116 -32.20 -6.04 0.99
C GLN A 116 -32.41 -4.96 2.05
N LYS A 117 -33.64 -4.87 2.54
CA LYS A 117 -34.04 -3.91 3.58
C LYS A 117 -33.09 -3.86 4.77
N HIS A 118 -32.69 -5.02 5.30
CA HIS A 118 -31.81 -5.09 6.47
C HIS A 118 -30.41 -4.51 6.19
N LEU A 119 -29.89 -4.63 4.96
CA LEU A 119 -28.64 -4.01 4.55
C LEU A 119 -28.79 -2.50 4.33
N CYS A 120 -29.91 -2.04 3.78
CA CYS A 120 -30.22 -0.60 3.71
C CYS A 120 -30.27 0.03 5.11
N GLU A 121 -30.91 -0.64 6.06
CA GLU A 121 -30.98 -0.18 7.45
C GLU A 121 -29.60 -0.15 8.12
N ALA A 122 -28.76 -1.16 7.88
CA ALA A 122 -27.39 -1.19 8.36
C ALA A 122 -26.55 -0.07 7.73
N ALA A 123 -26.65 0.13 6.41
CA ALA A 123 -25.95 1.17 5.67
C ALA A 123 -26.32 2.58 6.17
N ARG A 124 -27.61 2.88 6.37
CA ARG A 124 -28.05 4.17 6.95
C ARG A 124 -27.41 4.44 8.31
N ASN A 125 -27.49 3.47 9.23
CA ASN A 125 -26.85 3.58 10.54
C ASN A 125 -25.33 3.77 10.42
N ASN A 126 -24.69 3.01 9.52
CA ASN A 126 -23.25 3.05 9.36
C ASN A 126 -22.76 4.37 8.77
N PHE A 127 -23.42 4.89 7.72
CA PHE A 127 -23.06 6.15 7.11
C PHE A 127 -23.25 7.31 8.09
N GLU A 128 -24.34 7.32 8.86
CA GLU A 128 -24.54 8.27 9.96
C GLU A 128 -23.42 8.17 11.01
N ALA A 129 -23.13 6.96 11.49
CA ALA A 129 -22.08 6.72 12.49
C ALA A 129 -20.65 7.00 12.00
N LEU A 130 -20.44 7.03 10.68
CA LEU A 130 -19.17 7.37 10.03
C LEU A 130 -19.11 8.85 9.59
N GLY A 131 -20.15 9.65 9.83
CA GLY A 131 -20.24 11.05 9.40
C GLY A 131 -20.23 11.22 7.88
N ALA A 132 -20.87 10.30 7.15
CA ALA A 132 -21.04 10.33 5.70
C ALA A 132 -22.43 10.84 5.33
N ASP A 133 -22.68 12.11 5.64
CA ASP A 133 -23.98 12.77 5.44
C ASP A 133 -24.30 13.02 3.95
N ASN A 134 -23.33 12.79 3.06
CA ASN A 134 -23.45 12.96 1.62
C ASN A 134 -23.97 11.72 0.88
N ILE A 135 -24.34 10.64 1.59
CA ILE A 135 -24.81 9.38 0.99
C ILE A 135 -26.33 9.21 1.16
N GLU A 136 -27.06 9.20 0.05
CA GLU A 136 -28.49 8.88 -0.02
C GLU A 136 -28.71 7.36 -0.17
N VAL A 137 -29.42 6.73 0.77
CA VAL A 137 -29.73 5.28 0.72
C VAL A 137 -31.11 5.02 0.10
N ARG A 138 -31.12 4.41 -1.08
CA ARG A 138 -32.32 3.96 -1.81
C ARG A 138 -32.50 2.45 -1.71
N GLU A 139 -33.61 2.04 -1.09
CA GLU A 139 -33.96 0.64 -0.94
C GLU A 139 -34.73 0.14 -2.17
N GLY A 140 -34.16 -0.83 -2.87
CA GLY A 140 -34.74 -1.47 -4.05
C GLY A 140 -33.71 -1.74 -5.15
N ASP A 141 -34.20 -2.30 -6.25
CA ASP A 141 -33.38 -2.62 -7.42
C ASP A 141 -33.16 -1.34 -8.25
N SER A 142 -31.90 -0.94 -8.43
CA SER A 142 -31.53 0.30 -9.13
C SER A 142 -32.10 0.35 -10.56
N LEU A 143 -32.14 -0.79 -11.25
CA LEU A 143 -32.71 -0.91 -12.60
C LEU A 143 -34.22 -0.72 -12.65
N GLN A 144 -34.94 -0.99 -11.56
CA GLN A 144 -36.38 -0.82 -11.48
C GLN A 144 -36.77 0.58 -10.96
N LEU A 145 -35.95 1.13 -10.06
CA LEU A 145 -36.14 2.47 -9.50
C LEU A 145 -35.70 3.60 -10.43
N GLY A 146 -34.93 3.26 -11.47
CA GLY A 146 -34.37 4.20 -12.43
C GLY A 146 -32.91 4.52 -12.11
N ILE A 147 -32.06 4.37 -13.12
CA ILE A 147 -30.62 4.63 -13.04
C ILE A 147 -30.42 6.16 -12.96
N PRO A 148 -29.82 6.69 -11.88
CA PRO A 148 -29.57 8.13 -11.78
C PRO A 148 -28.41 8.54 -12.69
N SER A 149 -28.42 9.80 -13.13
CA SER A 149 -27.22 10.40 -13.72
C SER A 149 -26.22 10.77 -12.62
N ALA A 150 -24.96 10.35 -12.78
CA ALA A 150 -23.88 10.64 -11.84
C ALA A 150 -22.54 10.71 -12.59
N ASP A 151 -21.57 11.47 -12.10
CA ASP A 151 -20.24 11.53 -12.74
C ASP A 151 -19.57 10.16 -12.75
N THR A 152 -19.64 9.44 -11.64
CA THR A 152 -19.19 8.05 -11.52
C THR A 152 -20.34 7.11 -11.18
N ILE A 153 -20.51 6.04 -11.95
CA ILE A 153 -21.37 4.89 -11.63
C ILE A 153 -20.50 3.69 -11.26
N TYR A 154 -20.87 2.98 -10.19
CA TYR A 154 -20.20 1.78 -9.72
C TYR A 154 -21.14 0.57 -9.65
N LEU A 155 -20.63 -0.60 -10.03
CA LEU A 155 -21.30 -1.89 -9.88
C LEU A 155 -20.35 -2.98 -9.35
N ASP A 156 -20.85 -3.79 -8.44
CA ASP A 156 -20.28 -5.05 -7.95
C ASP A 156 -21.36 -6.14 -8.11
N PRO A 157 -21.61 -6.62 -9.35
CA PRO A 157 -22.68 -7.57 -9.60
C PRO A 157 -22.40 -8.92 -8.92
N ALA A 158 -23.43 -9.51 -8.34
CA ALA A 158 -23.37 -10.85 -7.80
C ALA A 158 -23.34 -11.88 -8.93
N ARG A 159 -22.69 -13.03 -8.71
CA ARG A 159 -22.82 -14.16 -9.65
C ARG A 159 -24.14 -14.87 -9.40
N ARG A 160 -24.94 -15.13 -10.44
CA ARG A 160 -26.16 -15.94 -10.32
C ARG A 160 -25.78 -17.35 -9.88
N ALA A 161 -26.50 -17.85 -8.88
CA ALA A 161 -26.37 -19.22 -8.39
C ALA A 161 -27.07 -20.20 -9.35
N THR A 162 -26.66 -20.23 -10.62
CA THR A 162 -27.14 -21.21 -11.60
C THR A 162 -26.02 -22.20 -11.91
N ASP A 163 -26.24 -23.43 -11.44
CA ASP A 163 -25.66 -24.70 -11.88
C ASP A 163 -24.15 -24.78 -12.10
N GLY A 164 -23.42 -25.11 -11.03
CA GLY A 164 -22.25 -26.02 -11.01
C GLY A 164 -21.06 -25.78 -11.97
N SER A 165 -21.09 -24.74 -12.79
CA SER A 165 -20.10 -24.50 -13.83
C SER A 165 -18.83 -23.93 -13.19
N ARG A 166 -17.72 -24.63 -13.41
CA ARG A 166 -16.40 -24.24 -12.89
C ARG A 166 -15.86 -22.94 -13.52
N VAL A 167 -16.45 -22.46 -14.61
CA VAL A 167 -15.97 -21.31 -15.39
C VAL A 167 -16.78 -20.08 -15.04
N TYR A 168 -16.11 -18.97 -14.73
CA TYR A 168 -16.75 -17.68 -14.47
C TYR A 168 -17.06 -16.97 -15.81
N ASP A 169 -18.32 -16.61 -16.02
CA ASP A 169 -18.80 -15.86 -17.18
C ASP A 169 -19.48 -14.56 -16.71
N LEU A 170 -19.19 -13.43 -17.36
CA LEU A 170 -19.81 -12.14 -17.05
C LEU A 170 -21.31 -12.13 -17.33
N ALA A 171 -21.77 -12.91 -18.30
CA ALA A 171 -23.20 -13.01 -18.62
C ALA A 171 -24.03 -13.62 -17.48
N ASP A 172 -23.38 -14.39 -16.59
CA ASP A 172 -23.98 -14.99 -15.40
C ASP A 172 -24.03 -14.02 -14.21
N CYS A 173 -23.56 -12.79 -14.37
CA CYS A 173 -23.64 -11.77 -13.34
C CYS A 173 -25.06 -11.19 -13.23
N GLU A 174 -25.38 -10.67 -12.05
CA GLU A 174 -26.61 -9.97 -11.71
C GLU A 174 -26.29 -8.66 -10.97
N PRO A 175 -26.57 -7.50 -11.57
CA PRO A 175 -27.14 -7.32 -12.92
C PRO A 175 -26.20 -7.83 -14.04
N ASN A 176 -26.78 -8.15 -15.20
CA ASN A 176 -26.01 -8.61 -16.36
C ASN A 176 -25.25 -7.43 -16.98
N VAL A 177 -23.99 -7.27 -16.58
CA VAL A 177 -23.13 -6.16 -17.00
C VAL A 177 -22.79 -6.19 -18.49
N VAL A 178 -22.78 -7.36 -19.12
CA VAL A 178 -22.54 -7.48 -20.57
C VAL A 178 -23.64 -6.77 -21.35
N THR A 179 -24.90 -6.90 -20.94
CA THR A 179 -26.03 -6.25 -21.63
C THR A 179 -26.27 -4.81 -21.19
N LEU A 180 -25.79 -4.44 -19.99
CA LEU A 180 -26.16 -3.19 -19.33
C LEU A 180 -25.12 -2.07 -19.50
N HIS A 181 -23.84 -2.39 -19.72
CA HIS A 181 -22.77 -1.39 -19.69
C HIS A 181 -22.97 -0.22 -20.67
N GLU A 182 -23.42 -0.47 -21.90
CA GLU A 182 -23.67 0.60 -22.88
C GLU A 182 -24.77 1.57 -22.40
N GLU A 183 -25.86 1.07 -21.82
CA GLU A 183 -26.90 1.91 -21.24
C GLU A 183 -26.36 2.77 -20.10
N LEU A 184 -25.58 2.17 -19.19
CA LEU A 184 -24.98 2.88 -18.04
C LEU A 184 -24.04 4.01 -18.46
N LEU A 185 -23.34 3.87 -19.59
CA LEU A 185 -22.45 4.90 -20.11
C LEU A 185 -23.19 6.17 -20.56
N HIS A 186 -24.50 6.10 -20.81
CA HIS A 186 -25.31 7.28 -21.09
C HIS A 186 -25.67 8.06 -19.81
N HIS A 187 -25.48 7.46 -18.64
CA HIS A 187 -25.82 8.04 -17.34
C HIS A 187 -24.61 8.53 -16.55
N CYS A 188 -23.38 8.38 -17.09
CA CYS A 188 -22.18 8.78 -16.37
C CYS A 188 -21.01 9.22 -17.24
N LYS A 189 -20.04 9.89 -16.61
CA LYS A 189 -18.72 10.19 -17.22
C LYS A 189 -17.76 9.04 -17.03
N ARG A 190 -17.94 8.21 -16.00
CA ARG A 190 -17.14 7.04 -15.74
C ARG A 190 -17.98 5.91 -15.15
N LEU A 191 -17.82 4.73 -15.72
CA LEU A 191 -18.41 3.50 -15.23
C LEU A 191 -17.29 2.59 -14.70
N ILE A 192 -17.43 2.16 -13.45
CA ILE A 192 -16.50 1.23 -12.78
C ILE A 192 -17.27 -0.05 -12.45
N ILE A 193 -16.84 -1.18 -13.00
CA ILE A 193 -17.44 -2.48 -12.74
C ILE A 193 -16.42 -3.39 -12.07
N LYS A 194 -16.69 -3.79 -10.84
CA LYS A 194 -15.93 -4.80 -10.12
C LYS A 194 -16.37 -6.18 -10.56
N ILE A 195 -15.43 -7.07 -10.87
CA ILE A 195 -15.72 -8.46 -11.20
C ILE A 195 -14.78 -9.41 -10.45
N SER A 196 -15.16 -10.68 -10.39
CA SER A 196 -14.40 -11.70 -9.67
C SER A 196 -12.98 -11.84 -10.20
N PRO A 197 -11.97 -12.06 -9.33
CA PRO A 197 -10.62 -12.42 -9.77
C PRO A 197 -10.58 -13.79 -10.47
N MET A 198 -11.70 -14.54 -10.53
CA MET A 198 -11.81 -15.75 -11.33
C MET A 198 -12.03 -15.46 -12.82
N ALA A 199 -12.49 -14.26 -13.21
CA ALA A 199 -12.78 -13.92 -14.60
C ALA A 199 -11.51 -13.91 -15.47
N ASP A 200 -11.57 -14.48 -16.66
CA ASP A 200 -10.44 -14.44 -17.60
C ASP A 200 -10.41 -13.07 -18.33
N VAL A 201 -9.27 -12.36 -18.26
CA VAL A 201 -9.16 -11.00 -18.81
C VAL A 201 -9.36 -10.99 -20.32
N ALA A 202 -8.85 -11.99 -21.05
CA ALA A 202 -9.04 -12.07 -22.51
C ALA A 202 -10.51 -12.28 -22.87
N ARG A 203 -11.24 -13.11 -22.10
CA ARG A 203 -12.68 -13.28 -22.27
C ARG A 203 -13.46 -12.00 -21.94
N VAL A 204 -13.09 -11.30 -20.87
CA VAL A 204 -13.71 -10.00 -20.51
C VAL A 204 -13.56 -9.00 -21.65
N MET A 205 -12.36 -8.89 -22.22
CA MET A 205 -12.08 -8.05 -23.39
C MET A 205 -12.93 -8.37 -24.61
N GLN A 206 -13.30 -9.64 -24.81
CA GLN A 206 -14.18 -10.07 -25.90
C GLN A 206 -15.66 -9.76 -25.63
N GLN A 207 -16.08 -9.82 -24.36
CA GLN A 207 -17.49 -9.66 -23.97
C GLN A 207 -17.91 -8.21 -23.75
N MET A 208 -16.98 -7.33 -23.40
CA MET A 208 -17.26 -5.95 -23.06
C MET A 208 -16.38 -4.99 -23.88
N PRO A 209 -16.81 -4.60 -25.09
CA PRO A 209 -16.09 -3.61 -25.88
C PRO A 209 -16.12 -2.23 -25.20
N GLY A 210 -15.18 -1.36 -25.56
CA GLY A 210 -15.11 0.01 -25.02
C GLY A 210 -14.43 0.16 -23.66
N ILE A 211 -13.87 -0.91 -23.07
CA ILE A 211 -13.07 -0.79 -21.84
C ILE A 211 -11.89 0.17 -22.09
N ALA A 212 -11.74 1.16 -21.21
CA ALA A 212 -10.62 2.09 -21.21
C ALA A 212 -9.45 1.57 -20.37
N GLU A 213 -9.75 1.01 -19.19
CA GLU A 213 -8.75 0.48 -18.26
C GLU A 213 -9.23 -0.83 -17.60
N ILE A 214 -8.29 -1.75 -17.36
CA ILE A 214 -8.51 -2.94 -16.52
C ILE A 214 -7.51 -2.91 -15.38
N HIS A 215 -7.98 -2.92 -14.15
CA HIS A 215 -7.14 -2.98 -12.96
C HIS A 215 -7.19 -4.37 -12.36
N VAL A 216 -6.03 -5.01 -12.29
CA VAL A 216 -5.83 -6.29 -11.62
C VAL A 216 -5.28 -6.01 -10.23
N VAL A 217 -6.15 -6.09 -9.22
CA VAL A 217 -5.83 -5.65 -7.86
C VAL A 217 -5.56 -6.84 -6.95
N ALA A 218 -4.38 -6.87 -6.35
CA ALA A 218 -3.96 -7.87 -5.38
C ALA A 218 -3.58 -7.24 -4.04
N VAL A 219 -3.70 -8.04 -2.98
CA VAL A 219 -3.23 -7.69 -1.64
C VAL A 219 -2.38 -8.84 -1.13
N ARG A 220 -1.10 -8.58 -0.86
CA ARG A 220 -0.11 -9.56 -0.42
C ARG A 220 0.01 -10.76 -1.39
N ASN A 221 0.12 -10.45 -2.68
CA ASN A 221 0.24 -11.40 -3.78
C ASN A 221 -0.94 -12.38 -3.90
N GLU A 222 -2.14 -11.94 -3.49
CA GLU A 222 -3.41 -12.63 -3.70
C GLU A 222 -4.34 -11.72 -4.50
N CYS A 223 -4.71 -12.11 -5.72
CA CYS A 223 -5.61 -11.33 -6.57
C CYS A 223 -7.01 -11.28 -5.94
N LYS A 224 -7.50 -10.08 -5.65
CA LYS A 224 -8.76 -9.86 -4.94
C LYS A 224 -9.91 -9.52 -5.86
N GLU A 225 -9.65 -8.70 -6.87
CA GLU A 225 -10.69 -8.19 -7.77
C GLU A 225 -10.08 -7.73 -9.09
N LEU A 226 -10.92 -7.72 -10.12
CA LEU A 226 -10.65 -6.98 -11.35
C LEU A 226 -11.62 -5.80 -11.40
N LEU A 227 -11.14 -4.63 -11.81
CA LEU A 227 -11.96 -3.44 -12.03
C LEU A 227 -11.91 -3.08 -13.50
N LEU A 228 -13.07 -3.01 -14.13
CA LEU A 228 -13.23 -2.55 -15.50
C LEU A 228 -13.66 -1.08 -15.45
N VAL A 229 -12.89 -0.22 -16.09
CA VAL A 229 -13.18 1.22 -16.18
C VAL A 229 -13.52 1.55 -17.61
N PHE A 230 -14.64 2.24 -17.78
CA PHE A 230 -15.11 2.79 -19.04
C PHE A 230 -15.29 4.29 -18.85
N ASP A 231 -14.90 5.07 -19.86
CA ASP A 231 -15.19 6.50 -19.90
C ASP A 231 -16.49 6.72 -20.69
N GLY A 232 -17.42 7.45 -20.11
CA GLY A 232 -18.74 7.74 -20.67
C GLY A 232 -18.71 8.86 -21.70
N GLN A 233 -19.72 8.89 -22.56
CA GLN A 233 -19.82 9.80 -23.71
C GLN A 233 -20.53 11.10 -23.34
N CYS A 234 -20.05 11.82 -22.33
CA CYS A 234 -20.49 13.19 -22.08
C CYS A 234 -19.43 14.16 -22.61
N ASP A 235 -19.27 14.22 -23.95
CA ASP A 235 -18.72 15.34 -24.76
C ASP A 235 -18.06 14.92 -26.09
N THR A 236 -18.00 13.63 -26.43
CA THR A 236 -17.46 13.20 -27.74
C THR A 236 -18.57 13.10 -28.79
N ALA A 237 -18.94 14.23 -29.37
CA ALA A 237 -19.49 14.21 -30.72
C ALA A 237 -18.42 13.65 -31.68
N ASN A 238 -18.76 12.58 -32.40
CA ASN A 238 -18.00 11.94 -33.48
C ASN A 238 -16.78 11.07 -33.06
N THR A 239 -17.04 9.81 -32.71
CA THR A 239 -16.29 8.67 -33.29
C THR A 239 -17.20 7.47 -33.41
N SER A 240 -18.09 7.50 -34.41
CA SER A 240 -18.49 6.28 -35.10
C SER A 240 -17.26 5.79 -35.89
N ASP A 241 -16.75 4.61 -35.53
CA ASP A 241 -16.01 3.66 -36.35
C ASP A 241 -15.06 2.89 -35.43
N THR A 242 -15.38 1.61 -35.17
CA THR A 242 -14.48 0.45 -35.06
C THR A 242 -13.00 0.68 -34.66
N ALA A 243 -12.72 1.60 -33.74
CA ALA A 243 -11.40 1.76 -33.17
C ALA A 243 -11.13 0.55 -32.28
N GLU A 244 -10.27 -0.34 -32.77
CA GLU A 244 -9.80 -1.50 -32.03
C GLU A 244 -9.40 -1.10 -30.59
N THR A 245 -10.09 -1.67 -29.61
CA THR A 245 -9.88 -1.35 -28.19
C THR A 245 -8.46 -1.73 -27.78
N ASN A 246 -7.74 -0.77 -27.18
CA ASN A 246 -6.41 -0.99 -26.61
C ASN A 246 -6.34 -0.42 -25.19
N PRO A 247 -7.02 -1.06 -24.22
CA PRO A 247 -7.08 -0.55 -22.86
C PRO A 247 -5.71 -0.57 -22.18
N THR A 248 -5.58 0.29 -21.18
CA THR A 248 -4.47 0.20 -20.23
C THR A 248 -4.78 -0.88 -19.21
N ILE A 249 -3.83 -1.79 -18.99
CA ILE A 249 -3.91 -2.80 -17.94
C ILE A 249 -3.02 -2.36 -16.79
N HIS A 250 -3.58 -2.25 -15.59
CA HIS A 250 -2.89 -1.86 -14.37
C HIS A 250 -2.77 -3.07 -13.43
N CYS A 251 -1.55 -3.58 -13.24
CA CYS A 251 -1.30 -4.67 -12.30
C CYS A 251 -0.79 -4.09 -10.98
N ILE A 252 -1.54 -4.24 -9.89
CA ILE A 252 -1.22 -3.61 -8.60
C ILE A 252 -1.30 -4.62 -7.46
N ASP A 253 -0.21 -4.78 -6.72
CA ASP A 253 -0.16 -5.61 -5.51
C ASP A 253 0.22 -4.78 -4.28
N PHE A 254 -0.74 -4.62 -3.37
CA PHE A 254 -0.53 -3.96 -2.08
C PHE A 254 0.14 -4.90 -1.09
N ARG A 255 1.42 -4.64 -0.79
CA ARG A 255 2.23 -5.45 0.14
C ARG A 255 2.40 -4.70 1.46
N THR A 256 2.96 -5.39 2.45
CA THR A 256 3.10 -4.84 3.81
C THR A 256 4.13 -3.70 3.89
N ALA A 257 5.10 -3.66 2.97
CA ALA A 257 6.19 -2.68 2.96
C ALA A 257 6.13 -1.70 1.78
N ASP A 258 5.48 -2.09 0.68
CA ASP A 258 5.48 -1.37 -0.59
C ASP A 258 4.23 -1.69 -1.43
N GLU A 259 4.08 -0.95 -2.54
CA GLU A 259 3.12 -1.23 -3.60
C GLU A 259 3.90 -1.64 -4.85
N ALA A 260 3.60 -2.81 -5.40
CA ALA A 260 4.17 -3.23 -6.68
C ALA A 260 3.19 -2.89 -7.81
N ARG A 261 3.69 -2.22 -8.85
CA ARG A 261 2.90 -1.78 -9.99
C ARG A 261 3.55 -2.15 -11.32
N PHE A 262 2.74 -2.62 -12.26
CA PHE A 262 3.15 -2.92 -13.63
C PHE A 262 2.01 -2.57 -14.60
N ASP A 263 2.22 -1.53 -15.40
CA ASP A 263 1.22 -1.01 -16.32
C ASP A 263 1.64 -1.25 -17.77
N PHE A 264 0.70 -1.63 -18.63
CA PHE A 264 0.96 -1.86 -20.05
C PHE A 264 -0.32 -1.70 -20.88
N LYS A 265 -0.20 -1.54 -22.20
CA LYS A 265 -1.36 -1.61 -23.09
C LYS A 265 -1.62 -3.05 -23.52
N TRP A 266 -2.88 -3.44 -23.61
CA TRP A 266 -3.28 -4.81 -24.01
C TRP A 266 -2.52 -5.32 -25.26
N ARG A 267 -2.43 -4.48 -26.30
CA ARG A 267 -1.77 -4.83 -27.56
C ARG A 267 -0.24 -4.92 -27.48
N ASP A 268 0.38 -4.31 -26.47
CA ASP A 268 1.83 -4.41 -26.29
C ASP A 268 2.23 -5.86 -25.94
N GLU A 269 1.38 -6.58 -25.22
CA GLU A 269 1.57 -8.01 -24.93
C GLU A 269 1.43 -8.87 -26.18
N GLU A 270 0.40 -8.61 -27.00
CA GLU A 270 0.18 -9.33 -28.26
C GLU A 270 1.35 -9.15 -29.24
N ALA A 271 1.87 -7.91 -29.33
CA ALA A 271 2.99 -7.55 -30.19
C ALA A 271 4.35 -8.02 -29.64
N SER A 272 4.44 -8.32 -28.35
CA SER A 272 5.69 -8.76 -27.72
C SER A 272 6.05 -10.20 -28.10
N ALA A 273 7.35 -10.45 -28.26
CA ALA A 273 7.87 -11.80 -28.45
C ALA A 273 8.05 -12.50 -27.10
N ALA A 274 7.68 -13.78 -27.01
CA ALA A 274 7.79 -14.56 -25.77
C ALA A 274 9.24 -14.79 -25.29
N ASN A 275 10.25 -14.54 -26.14
CA ASN A 275 11.68 -14.75 -25.90
C ASN A 275 11.96 -16.00 -25.06
N LEU A 276 11.71 -17.18 -25.64
CA LEU A 276 11.86 -18.46 -24.95
C LEU A 276 13.33 -18.74 -24.62
N LEU A 277 13.55 -19.53 -23.56
CA LEU A 277 14.88 -19.97 -23.13
C LEU A 277 15.61 -20.69 -24.29
N PRO A 278 16.80 -20.23 -24.69
CA PRO A 278 17.67 -20.94 -25.62
C PRO A 278 18.21 -22.25 -25.03
N ALA A 279 18.43 -23.27 -25.87
CA ALA A 279 18.87 -24.59 -25.41
C ALA A 279 20.27 -24.60 -24.76
N ASP A 280 21.11 -23.64 -25.13
CA ASP A 280 22.48 -23.45 -24.66
C ASP A 280 22.62 -22.34 -23.61
N ALA A 281 21.51 -21.71 -23.20
CA ALA A 281 21.54 -20.62 -22.23
C ALA A 281 21.96 -21.09 -20.83
N ASN A 282 22.87 -20.34 -20.21
CA ASN A 282 23.28 -20.56 -18.84
C ASN A 282 22.54 -19.61 -17.90
N ALA A 283 21.45 -20.08 -17.30
CA ALA A 283 20.64 -19.29 -16.38
C ALA A 283 21.16 -19.36 -14.94
N THR A 284 21.40 -18.18 -14.34
CA THR A 284 21.84 -18.02 -12.94
C THR A 284 20.70 -17.57 -12.03
N PHE A 285 19.67 -16.94 -12.59
CA PHE A 285 18.53 -16.40 -11.83
C PHE A 285 17.20 -16.91 -12.36
N LEU A 286 16.26 -17.09 -11.44
CA LEU A 286 14.88 -17.48 -11.71
C LEU A 286 13.93 -16.41 -11.16
N TYR A 287 12.91 -16.08 -11.94
CA TYR A 287 11.90 -15.09 -11.60
C TYR A 287 10.52 -15.71 -11.66
N GLU A 288 9.77 -15.56 -10.59
CA GLU A 288 8.35 -15.89 -10.57
C GLU A 288 7.54 -14.59 -10.53
N PRO A 289 6.71 -14.29 -11.55
CA PRO A 289 5.93 -13.07 -11.62
C PRO A 289 4.88 -12.99 -10.52
N ASP A 290 4.49 -11.75 -10.19
CA ASP A 290 3.36 -11.50 -9.29
C ASP A 290 2.04 -12.05 -9.85
N VAL A 291 1.12 -12.34 -8.93
CA VAL A 291 -0.20 -12.88 -9.28
C VAL A 291 -0.98 -11.96 -10.23
N THR A 292 -0.72 -10.64 -10.15
CA THR A 292 -1.37 -9.64 -10.99
C THR A 292 -0.93 -9.75 -12.44
N LEU A 293 0.36 -9.94 -12.72
CA LEU A 293 0.87 -10.17 -14.08
C LEU A 293 0.33 -11.49 -14.65
N LEU A 294 0.31 -12.54 -13.83
CA LEU A 294 -0.26 -13.83 -14.25
C LEU A 294 -1.73 -13.69 -14.62
N LYS A 295 -2.48 -12.91 -13.83
CA LYS A 295 -3.91 -12.70 -14.03
C LYS A 295 -4.21 -11.78 -15.22
N ALA A 296 -3.36 -10.77 -15.43
CA ALA A 296 -3.42 -9.86 -16.57
C ALA A 296 -3.05 -10.53 -17.91
N GLY A 297 -2.42 -11.70 -17.87
CA GLY A 297 -1.92 -12.37 -19.07
C GLY A 297 -0.63 -11.76 -19.63
N ALA A 298 0.11 -10.98 -18.84
CA ALA A 298 1.37 -10.34 -19.23
C ALA A 298 2.52 -11.37 -19.22
N PHE A 299 2.59 -12.19 -20.25
CA PHE A 299 3.51 -13.34 -20.32
C PHE A 299 4.75 -13.09 -21.17
N ARG A 300 4.70 -12.14 -22.11
CA ARG A 300 5.77 -11.85 -23.07
C ARG A 300 6.42 -10.50 -22.77
N LEU A 301 5.65 -9.52 -22.30
CA LEU A 301 6.15 -8.21 -21.91
C LEU A 301 7.28 -8.25 -20.88
N PRO A 302 7.23 -9.11 -19.82
CA PRO A 302 8.34 -9.19 -18.89
C PRO A 302 9.67 -9.55 -19.59
N CYS A 303 9.62 -10.40 -20.62
CA CYS A 303 10.80 -10.75 -21.39
C CYS A 303 11.39 -9.55 -22.14
N ALA A 304 10.53 -8.77 -22.81
CA ALA A 304 10.94 -7.59 -23.56
C ALA A 304 11.46 -6.47 -22.64
N GLN A 305 10.80 -6.23 -21.52
CA GLN A 305 11.12 -5.11 -20.63
C GLN A 305 12.33 -5.39 -19.71
N PHE A 306 12.49 -6.63 -19.25
CA PHE A 306 13.56 -6.99 -18.32
C PHE A 306 14.69 -7.79 -18.97
N GLY A 307 14.61 -8.09 -20.28
CA GLY A 307 15.62 -8.90 -20.96
C GLY A 307 15.80 -10.27 -20.29
N VAL A 308 14.69 -10.89 -19.90
CA VAL A 308 14.63 -12.25 -19.35
C VAL A 308 14.12 -13.22 -20.41
N TRP A 309 14.43 -14.50 -20.23
CA TRP A 309 13.90 -15.57 -21.06
C TRP A 309 12.73 -16.25 -20.36
N LYS A 310 11.67 -16.55 -21.10
CA LYS A 310 10.58 -17.38 -20.58
C LYS A 310 10.99 -18.85 -20.59
N ALA A 311 10.78 -19.55 -19.48
CA ALA A 311 11.15 -20.96 -19.33
C ALA A 311 10.61 -21.83 -20.47
N ASP A 312 9.33 -21.65 -20.80
CA ASP A 312 8.63 -22.32 -21.90
C ASP A 312 7.32 -21.53 -22.20
N THR A 313 6.71 -21.76 -23.36
CA THR A 313 5.42 -21.13 -23.74
C THR A 313 4.35 -21.26 -22.66
N ASN A 314 4.29 -22.39 -21.93
CA ASN A 314 3.31 -22.61 -20.86
C ASN A 314 3.92 -22.55 -19.45
N SER A 315 5.24 -22.41 -19.32
CA SER A 315 5.92 -22.19 -18.04
C SER A 315 6.04 -20.69 -17.77
N HIS A 316 5.13 -20.12 -16.97
CA HIS A 316 5.17 -18.71 -16.56
C HIS A 316 6.20 -18.47 -15.44
N ILE A 317 7.43 -18.86 -15.71
CA ILE A 317 8.64 -18.60 -14.94
C ILE A 317 9.65 -18.03 -15.93
N TYR A 318 10.47 -17.09 -15.47
CA TYR A 318 11.50 -16.47 -16.30
C TYR A 318 12.88 -16.75 -15.75
N LEU A 319 13.89 -16.68 -16.62
CA LEU A 319 15.28 -16.94 -16.30
C LEU A 319 16.18 -15.87 -16.90
N SER A 320 17.34 -15.65 -16.29
CA SER A 320 18.41 -14.84 -16.87
C SER A 320 19.78 -15.29 -16.37
N ASP A 321 20.81 -14.89 -17.09
CA ASP A 321 22.21 -15.00 -16.68
C ASP A 321 22.61 -13.92 -15.67
N THR A 322 21.96 -12.76 -15.73
CA THR A 322 22.27 -11.54 -14.98
C THR A 322 21.07 -11.11 -14.14
N LEU A 323 21.32 -10.67 -12.91
CA LEU A 323 20.26 -10.30 -11.96
C LEU A 323 19.39 -9.14 -12.50
N ARG A 324 18.06 -9.30 -12.44
CA ARG A 324 17.06 -8.27 -12.78
C ARG A 324 16.34 -7.82 -11.51
N GLU A 325 16.93 -6.85 -10.83
CA GLU A 325 16.56 -6.41 -9.49
C GLU A 325 15.16 -5.82 -9.36
N PHE A 326 14.61 -5.29 -10.46
CA PHE A 326 13.30 -4.63 -10.51
C PHE A 326 12.20 -5.49 -11.14
N PHE A 327 12.43 -6.80 -11.25
CA PHE A 327 11.42 -7.69 -11.80
C PHE A 327 10.16 -7.70 -10.89
N PRO A 328 8.94 -7.56 -11.45
CA PRO A 328 7.68 -7.52 -10.71
C PRO A 328 7.27 -8.93 -10.25
N GLY A 329 7.93 -9.39 -9.18
CA GLY A 329 7.76 -10.74 -8.68
C GLY A 329 8.79 -11.14 -7.64
N ARG A 330 8.90 -12.46 -7.44
CA ARG A 330 9.91 -13.07 -6.57
C ARG A 330 11.15 -13.43 -7.39
N ILE A 331 12.32 -13.11 -6.85
CA ILE A 331 13.62 -13.35 -7.49
C ILE A 331 14.39 -14.41 -6.71
N PHE A 332 15.01 -15.33 -7.44
CA PHE A 332 15.76 -16.45 -6.88
C PHE A 332 17.12 -16.63 -7.57
N HIS A 333 18.13 -16.99 -6.79
CA HIS A 333 19.43 -17.46 -7.30
C HIS A 333 19.35 -18.98 -7.51
N ILE A 334 19.78 -19.45 -8.68
CA ILE A 334 19.75 -20.87 -9.04
C ILE A 334 21.03 -21.55 -8.54
N GLU A 335 20.86 -22.57 -7.70
CA GLU A 335 21.98 -23.37 -7.20
C GLU A 335 22.22 -24.62 -8.04
N GLU A 336 21.14 -25.31 -8.43
CA GLU A 336 21.24 -26.58 -9.15
C GLU A 336 20.02 -26.78 -10.06
N MET A 337 20.26 -27.14 -11.32
CA MET A 337 19.23 -27.64 -12.24
C MET A 337 19.37 -29.15 -12.40
N ILE A 338 18.29 -29.88 -12.11
CA ILE A 338 18.31 -31.34 -11.99
C ILE A 338 17.29 -31.95 -12.95
N ASP A 339 17.69 -32.98 -13.68
CA ASP A 339 16.77 -33.75 -14.52
C ASP A 339 15.65 -34.38 -13.71
N PHE A 340 14.42 -34.28 -14.22
CA PHE A 340 13.28 -34.96 -13.64
C PHE A 340 13.42 -36.48 -13.81
N SER A 341 13.67 -37.19 -12.72
CA SER A 341 13.66 -38.65 -12.68
C SER A 341 13.33 -39.15 -11.28
N SER A 342 12.73 -40.34 -11.18
CA SER A 342 12.43 -40.98 -9.89
C SER A 342 13.66 -41.17 -9.00
N ARG A 343 14.84 -41.37 -9.61
CA ARG A 343 16.12 -41.45 -8.90
C ARG A 343 16.49 -40.10 -8.28
N ASN A 344 16.41 -39.02 -9.05
CA ASN A 344 16.72 -37.68 -8.57
C ASN A 344 15.75 -37.21 -7.49
N ILE A 345 14.44 -37.45 -7.63
CA ILE A 345 13.43 -37.09 -6.61
C ILE A 345 13.75 -37.70 -5.24
N LYS A 346 14.20 -38.96 -5.19
CA LYS A 346 14.61 -39.60 -3.93
C LYS A 346 15.93 -39.07 -3.41
N ARG A 347 16.89 -38.75 -4.30
CA ARG A 347 18.18 -38.14 -3.93
C ARG A 347 17.95 -36.79 -3.25
N ILE A 348 17.21 -35.90 -3.89
CA ILE A 348 16.97 -34.54 -3.41
C ILE A 348 16.25 -34.53 -2.05
N GLY A 349 15.30 -35.44 -1.82
CA GLY A 349 14.60 -35.52 -0.54
C GLY A 349 15.50 -35.95 0.63
N LYS A 350 16.54 -36.73 0.35
CA LYS A 350 17.58 -37.09 1.35
C LYS A 350 18.55 -35.95 1.59
N THR A 351 18.94 -35.22 0.55
CA THR A 351 19.90 -34.11 0.65
C THR A 351 19.27 -32.87 1.27
N TRP A 352 18.01 -32.58 0.92
CA TRP A 352 17.27 -31.38 1.32
C TRP A 352 15.92 -31.78 1.90
N PRO A 353 15.86 -32.24 3.17
CA PRO A 353 14.64 -32.79 3.77
C PRO A 353 13.56 -31.74 4.07
N LYS A 354 13.82 -30.45 3.80
CA LYS A 354 12.92 -29.32 4.04
C LYS A 354 13.12 -28.25 2.97
N ALA A 355 12.08 -27.92 2.21
CA ALA A 355 12.07 -26.87 1.18
C ALA A 355 10.64 -26.44 0.81
N ASN A 356 10.51 -25.21 0.30
CA ASN A 356 9.29 -24.70 -0.31
C ASN A 356 9.19 -25.21 -1.75
N ILE A 357 8.10 -25.89 -2.10
CA ILE A 357 7.93 -26.51 -3.44
C ILE A 357 6.88 -25.74 -4.24
N ALA A 358 7.23 -25.39 -5.48
CA ALA A 358 6.31 -24.82 -6.46
C ALA A 358 6.44 -25.54 -7.80
N THR A 359 5.34 -25.69 -8.54
CA THR A 359 5.37 -26.27 -9.88
C THR A 359 4.66 -25.38 -10.90
N ARG A 360 5.22 -25.29 -12.11
CA ARG A 360 4.67 -24.53 -13.25
C ARG A 360 4.90 -25.33 -14.52
N ASN A 361 3.83 -25.77 -15.18
CA ASN A 361 3.89 -26.64 -16.35
C ASN A 361 4.81 -27.84 -16.11
N PHE A 362 4.41 -28.72 -15.21
CA PHE A 362 5.20 -29.86 -14.74
C PHE A 362 4.28 -31.07 -14.51
N PRO A 363 4.74 -32.32 -14.73
CA PRO A 363 3.88 -33.51 -14.67
C PRO A 363 3.37 -33.86 -13.27
N LEU A 364 3.89 -33.23 -12.21
CA LEU A 364 3.45 -33.43 -10.84
C LEU A 364 3.02 -32.10 -10.22
N SER A 365 1.97 -32.12 -9.43
CA SER A 365 1.63 -31.02 -8.52
C SER A 365 2.70 -30.87 -7.42
N ALA A 366 2.75 -29.70 -6.79
CA ALA A 366 3.64 -29.46 -5.66
C ALA A 366 3.42 -30.49 -4.53
N ASP A 367 2.18 -30.86 -4.24
CA ASP A 367 1.84 -31.85 -3.20
C ASP A 367 2.26 -33.27 -3.57
N GLU A 368 2.09 -33.67 -4.83
CA GLU A 368 2.55 -34.98 -5.29
C GLU A 368 4.08 -35.08 -5.27
N LEU A 369 4.76 -34.02 -5.73
CA LEU A 369 6.22 -33.94 -5.67
C LEU A 369 6.73 -33.99 -4.23
N ARG A 370 6.04 -33.30 -3.31
CA ARG A 370 6.31 -33.32 -1.87
C ARG A 370 6.18 -34.73 -1.30
N LYS A 371 5.06 -35.41 -1.57
CA LYS A 371 4.81 -36.79 -1.11
C LYS A 371 5.87 -37.77 -1.63
N ARG A 372 6.26 -37.66 -2.91
CA ARG A 372 7.23 -38.57 -3.53
C ARG A 372 8.67 -38.34 -3.09
N SER A 373 9.04 -37.08 -2.82
CA SER A 373 10.38 -36.72 -2.35
C SER A 373 10.56 -36.89 -0.84
N GLY A 374 9.48 -36.78 -0.06
CA GLY A 374 9.54 -36.79 1.41
C GLY A 374 9.99 -35.45 2.01
N ILE A 375 10.01 -34.37 1.21
CA ILE A 375 10.45 -33.04 1.62
C ILE A 375 9.37 -32.39 2.49
N ARG A 376 9.75 -31.89 3.67
CA ARG A 376 8.86 -31.12 4.56
C ARG A 376 8.76 -29.67 4.11
N ASP A 377 7.66 -29.01 4.45
CA ASP A 377 7.43 -27.61 4.04
C ASP A 377 8.23 -26.59 4.86
N GLY A 378 8.49 -25.44 4.24
CA GLY A 378 9.23 -24.31 4.80
C GLY A 378 10.76 -24.40 4.65
N GLY A 379 11.47 -23.52 5.37
CA GLY A 379 12.92 -23.35 5.24
C GLY A 379 13.29 -22.26 4.23
N ASP A 380 14.59 -22.08 3.98
CA ASP A 380 15.13 -21.03 3.10
C ASP A 380 15.37 -21.53 1.65
N GLU A 381 15.17 -22.83 1.43
CA GLU A 381 15.32 -23.50 0.15
C GLU A 381 14.01 -23.47 -0.65
N TYR A 382 14.14 -23.29 -1.96
CA TYR A 382 13.04 -23.38 -2.91
C TYR A 382 13.34 -24.42 -3.98
N LEU A 383 12.33 -25.22 -4.31
CA LEU A 383 12.40 -26.21 -5.37
C LEU A 383 11.27 -25.97 -6.37
N PHE A 384 11.65 -25.59 -7.58
CA PHE A 384 10.72 -25.38 -8.69
C PHE A 384 10.71 -26.59 -9.62
N GLY A 385 9.55 -27.21 -9.81
CA GLY A 385 9.32 -28.14 -10.91
C GLY A 385 8.78 -27.40 -12.13
N THR A 386 9.51 -27.40 -13.23
CA THR A 386 9.05 -26.72 -14.45
C THR A 386 9.54 -27.39 -15.73
N THR A 387 8.99 -26.98 -16.87
CA THR A 387 9.44 -27.39 -18.20
C THR A 387 10.25 -26.26 -18.81
N LEU A 388 11.46 -26.60 -19.28
CA LEU A 388 12.35 -25.70 -20.01
C LEU A 388 12.25 -25.99 -21.52
N ASN A 389 12.12 -24.94 -22.31
CA ASN A 389 11.98 -24.99 -23.76
C ASN A 389 13.13 -25.77 -24.41
N GLY A 390 12.80 -26.77 -25.24
CA GLY A 390 13.78 -27.63 -25.91
C GLY A 390 14.62 -28.55 -25.01
N ILE A 391 14.49 -28.44 -23.68
CA ILE A 391 15.31 -29.16 -22.69
C ILE A 391 14.47 -30.20 -21.92
N GLY A 392 13.18 -29.92 -21.68
CA GLY A 392 12.25 -30.81 -20.98
C GLY A 392 12.08 -30.50 -19.50
N HIS A 393 11.58 -31.48 -18.74
CA HIS A 393 11.21 -31.31 -17.33
C HIS A 393 12.43 -31.24 -16.40
N LYS A 394 12.50 -30.19 -15.60
CA LYS A 394 13.58 -29.95 -14.63
C LYS A 394 13.06 -29.65 -13.24
N LEU A 395 13.88 -29.97 -12.26
CA LEU A 395 13.77 -29.55 -10.87
C LEU A 395 14.88 -28.53 -10.61
N ILE A 396 14.51 -27.29 -10.31
CA ILE A 396 15.45 -26.18 -10.13
C ILE A 396 15.48 -25.82 -8.64
N ARG A 397 16.63 -26.05 -7.99
CA ARG A 397 16.87 -25.65 -6.61
C ARG A 397 17.37 -24.21 -6.59
N CYS A 398 16.75 -23.40 -5.73
CA CYS A 398 17.04 -21.98 -5.64
C CYS A 398 17.00 -21.47 -4.20
N HIS A 399 17.65 -20.33 -3.98
CA HIS A 399 17.46 -19.50 -2.79
C HIS A 399 16.75 -18.20 -3.14
N LYS A 400 15.80 -17.79 -2.31
CA LYS A 400 15.10 -16.51 -2.51
C LYS A 400 16.05 -15.36 -2.21
N ILE A 401 16.17 -14.42 -3.16
CA ILE A 401 16.88 -13.18 -2.94
C ILE A 401 15.93 -12.21 -2.22
N LEU A 402 16.29 -11.78 -1.02
CA LEU A 402 15.51 -10.81 -0.26
C LEU A 402 15.74 -9.40 -0.82
N THR A 403 14.70 -8.55 -0.81
CA THR A 403 14.79 -7.15 -1.25
C THR A 403 15.89 -6.38 -0.51
N ILE A 404 16.15 -6.68 0.77
CA ILE A 404 17.29 -6.13 1.52
C ILE A 404 18.63 -6.55 0.91
N ILE A 405 18.76 -7.79 0.45
CA ILE A 405 19.97 -8.28 -0.22
C ILE A 405 20.12 -7.62 -1.59
N ILE A 406 19.01 -7.38 -2.31
CA ILE A 406 19.03 -6.57 -3.55
C ILE A 406 19.51 -5.15 -3.24
N LEU A 407 18.97 -4.47 -2.23
CA LEU A 407 19.50 -3.17 -1.76
C LEU A 407 20.98 -3.25 -1.33
N CYS A 408 21.41 -4.34 -0.67
CA CYS A 408 22.79 -4.60 -0.30
C CYS A 408 23.68 -5.09 -1.46
N LEU A 409 23.13 -5.38 -2.64
CA LEU A 409 23.84 -5.66 -3.89
C LEU A 409 23.84 -4.42 -4.80
N ILE A 410 22.86 -3.52 -4.67
CA ILE A 410 22.84 -2.21 -5.30
C ILE A 410 23.88 -1.28 -4.64
N LEU A 411 24.02 -1.34 -3.30
CA LEU A 411 24.98 -0.52 -2.54
C LEU A 411 26.46 -0.78 -2.88
N PRO A 412 26.91 -2.01 -3.18
CA PRO A 412 28.28 -2.28 -3.63
C PRO A 412 28.48 -2.18 -5.14
N THR A 413 27.44 -2.29 -5.97
CA THR A 413 27.63 -2.31 -7.45
C THR A 413 27.77 -0.90 -8.05
N ILE A 414 27.43 0.15 -7.30
CA ILE A 414 27.87 1.53 -7.59
C ILE A 414 29.35 1.75 -7.21
N LEU A 415 30.03 0.74 -6.62
CA LEU A 415 31.38 0.88 -6.05
C LEU A 415 32.41 -0.18 -6.50
N ILE A 416 32.22 -0.87 -7.63
CA ILE A 416 33.29 -1.68 -8.24
C ILE A 416 33.66 -1.13 -9.61
N GLY A 417 34.20 0.07 -9.54
CA GLY A 417 35.05 0.67 -10.56
C GLY A 417 36.11 1.57 -9.95
N ARG A 418 36.48 1.42 -8.67
CA ARG A 418 37.59 2.20 -8.07
C ARG A 418 38.20 1.44 -6.88
N ASN A 419 39.53 1.34 -6.92
CA ASN A 419 40.43 0.67 -5.99
C ASN A 419 39.99 0.72 -4.51
N LYS A 420 39.99 -0.46 -3.86
CA LYS A 420 39.91 -0.61 -2.41
C LYS A 420 41.07 0.10 -1.72
N LYS A 421 40.83 1.31 -1.21
CA LYS A 421 41.44 1.77 0.05
C LYS A 421 40.37 1.69 1.12
N LYS A 422 40.63 0.93 2.19
CA LYS A 422 39.85 0.88 3.42
C LYS A 422 39.48 2.30 3.84
N ARG A 423 38.20 2.68 3.75
CA ARG A 423 37.67 3.90 4.36
C ARG A 423 37.12 3.56 5.73
N THR A 424 37.55 4.33 6.72
CA THR A 424 36.95 4.42 8.06
C THR A 424 35.44 4.67 7.95
N PRO A 425 34.61 4.14 8.86
CA PRO A 425 33.17 4.36 8.82
C PRO A 425 32.86 5.86 8.87
N GLU A 426 32.15 6.37 7.86
CA GLU A 426 31.77 7.77 7.74
C GLU A 426 30.54 8.04 8.62
N VAL A 427 30.57 9.12 9.40
CA VAL A 427 29.47 9.49 10.31
C VAL A 427 28.27 9.95 9.47
N THR A 428 27.14 9.26 9.57
CA THR A 428 25.87 9.62 8.91
C THR A 428 24.90 10.27 9.89
N VAL A 429 23.87 10.98 9.38
CA VAL A 429 22.79 11.52 10.23
C VAL A 429 22.08 10.41 11.00
N GLU A 430 21.91 9.24 10.37
CA GLU A 430 21.40 8.04 11.03
C GLU A 430 22.29 7.62 12.20
N SER A 431 23.61 7.50 12.00
CA SER A 431 24.54 7.14 13.08
C SER A 431 24.59 8.16 14.22
N LEU A 432 24.38 9.46 13.92
CA LEU A 432 24.31 10.50 14.94
C LEU A 432 23.09 10.34 15.85
N LEU A 433 22.05 9.68 15.38
CA LEU A 433 20.74 9.59 16.04
C LEU A 433 20.32 8.14 16.31
N GLN A 434 21.15 7.14 15.98
CA GLN A 434 20.79 5.72 15.99
C GLN A 434 20.30 5.22 17.35
N ASP A 435 20.89 5.74 18.43
CA ASP A 435 20.55 5.44 19.82
C ASP A 435 19.41 6.29 20.37
N ILE A 436 18.87 7.23 19.59
CA ILE A 436 17.61 7.92 19.89
C ILE A 436 16.48 7.11 19.27
N GLN A 437 15.94 6.20 20.06
CA GLN A 437 14.76 5.44 19.70
C GLN A 437 13.59 5.86 20.59
N PRO A 438 12.37 5.88 20.05
CA PRO A 438 11.22 6.06 20.89
C PRO A 438 11.02 4.84 21.77
N THR A 439 10.77 5.11 23.04
CA THR A 439 10.49 4.09 24.03
C THR A 439 9.01 3.73 23.99
N ALA A 440 8.72 2.43 24.08
CA ALA A 440 7.35 1.96 24.24
C ALA A 440 6.80 2.45 25.61
N PRO A 441 5.47 2.59 25.78
CA PRO A 441 4.90 3.09 27.03
C PRO A 441 5.33 2.31 28.27
N CYS A 442 5.53 1.00 28.16
CA CYS A 442 6.02 0.16 29.26
C CYS A 442 7.46 0.46 29.70
N GLN A 443 8.21 1.22 28.90
CA GLN A 443 9.60 1.62 29.16
C GLN A 443 9.71 3.09 29.60
N TRP A 444 8.59 3.82 29.66
CA TRP A 444 8.62 5.22 30.10
C TRP A 444 8.94 5.28 31.59
N LEU A 445 9.84 6.20 31.93
CA LEU A 445 10.20 6.45 33.33
C LEU A 445 9.24 7.46 33.92
N GLN A 446 8.87 7.30 35.19
CA GLN A 446 8.13 8.31 35.92
C GLN A 446 8.87 9.66 35.84
N GLY A 447 8.12 10.72 35.54
CA GLY A 447 8.65 12.06 35.26
C GLY A 447 8.95 12.33 33.78
N SER A 448 8.82 11.36 32.88
CA SER A 448 8.99 11.59 31.43
C SER A 448 8.02 12.66 30.93
N GLU A 449 8.52 13.66 30.20
CA GLU A 449 7.74 14.81 29.76
C GLU A 449 7.17 14.64 28.35
N PHE A 450 5.91 15.06 28.19
CA PHE A 450 5.17 15.01 26.93
C PHE A 450 4.50 16.35 26.68
N LEU A 451 4.58 16.85 25.44
CA LEU A 451 3.84 18.02 25.01
C LEU A 451 2.46 17.59 24.51
N TYR A 452 1.44 18.30 24.98
CA TYR A 452 0.06 18.17 24.55
C TYR A 452 -0.17 19.04 23.30
N LEU A 453 -0.43 18.44 22.14
CA LEU A 453 -0.44 19.13 20.84
C LEU A 453 -1.81 19.71 20.45
N ASP A 454 -2.89 19.05 20.88
CA ASP A 454 -4.27 19.36 20.49
C ASP A 454 -5.24 18.98 21.61
N ASP A 455 -6.27 19.81 21.82
CA ASP A 455 -7.33 19.60 22.81
C ASP A 455 -8.28 18.44 22.48
N ALA A 456 -8.18 17.84 21.29
CA ALA A 456 -8.94 16.64 20.91
C ALA A 456 -8.79 15.49 21.91
N LEU A 457 -7.63 15.38 22.57
CA LEU A 457 -7.35 14.35 23.57
C LEU A 457 -8.11 14.57 24.89
N ASN A 458 -8.63 15.79 25.15
CA ASN A 458 -9.26 16.17 26.43
C ASN A 458 -10.44 15.27 26.77
N ALA A 459 -11.21 14.86 25.75
CA ALA A 459 -12.37 13.98 25.91
C ALA A 459 -12.02 12.57 26.42
N THR A 460 -10.77 12.15 26.27
CA THR A 460 -10.31 10.80 26.65
C THR A 460 -9.42 10.79 27.90
N MET A 461 -8.98 11.97 28.35
CA MET A 461 -8.18 12.14 29.57
C MET A 461 -9.10 12.24 30.79
N GLN A 462 -9.11 11.19 31.61
CA GLN A 462 -10.01 11.12 32.77
C GLN A 462 -9.31 11.61 34.04
N PRO A 463 -9.82 12.63 34.74
CA PRO A 463 -9.26 13.03 36.03
C PRO A 463 -9.40 11.90 37.06
N GLN A 464 -8.39 11.74 37.92
CA GLN A 464 -8.41 10.69 38.94
C GLN A 464 -9.43 10.98 40.06
N MET A 465 -9.69 12.25 40.37
CA MET A 465 -10.77 12.67 41.26
C MET A 465 -11.76 13.53 40.45
N PRO A 466 -13.06 13.19 40.44
CA PRO A 466 -14.09 14.01 39.80
C PRO A 466 -14.36 15.22 40.69
N ASP A 467 -13.62 16.30 40.49
CA ASP A 467 -13.92 17.58 41.14
C ASP A 467 -15.00 18.31 40.32
N LEU A 468 -15.98 18.93 40.98
CA LEU A 468 -17.21 19.47 40.36
C LEU A 468 -17.00 20.71 39.46
N ALA A 469 -15.77 21.18 39.32
CA ALA A 469 -15.40 22.18 38.33
C ALA A 469 -14.86 21.45 37.09
N TYR A 470 -15.72 21.22 36.09
CA TYR A 470 -15.25 20.89 34.73
C TYR A 470 -14.30 22.01 34.30
N ASP A 471 -13.00 21.73 34.35
CA ASP A 471 -11.97 22.68 33.99
C ASP A 471 -12.10 22.92 32.48
N THR A 472 -12.57 24.09 32.08
CA THR A 472 -12.59 24.56 30.68
C THR A 472 -11.18 24.87 30.16
N ALA A 473 -10.16 24.26 30.78
CA ALA A 473 -8.76 24.50 30.49
C ALA A 473 -8.38 23.92 29.12
N CYS A 474 -7.82 24.79 28.27
CA CYS A 474 -7.07 24.41 27.09
C CYS A 474 -5.79 23.70 27.55
N PHE A 475 -5.63 22.42 27.20
CA PHE A 475 -4.44 21.62 27.50
C PHE A 475 -3.41 21.70 26.39
N ARG A 476 -3.79 22.16 25.19
CA ARG A 476 -2.87 22.44 24.09
C ARG A 476 -1.66 23.27 24.54
N ASN A 477 -0.49 22.89 24.04
CA ASN A 477 0.83 23.49 24.33
C ASN A 477 1.26 23.42 25.79
N THR A 478 0.69 22.54 26.60
CA THR A 478 1.15 22.30 27.97
C THR A 478 2.01 21.03 28.08
N ILE A 479 2.96 21.04 29.02
CA ILE A 479 3.85 19.90 29.28
C ILE A 479 3.29 19.07 30.43
N TRP A 480 3.10 17.79 30.18
CA TRP A 480 2.59 16.82 31.15
C TRP A 480 3.68 15.82 31.49
N THR A 481 3.72 15.35 32.73
CA THR A 481 4.70 14.37 33.17
C THR A 481 4.03 13.02 33.39
N PHE A 482 4.59 11.97 32.81
CA PHE A 482 4.14 10.60 33.03
C PHE A 482 4.34 10.20 34.49
N ASP A 483 3.28 9.73 35.13
CA ASP A 483 3.26 9.37 36.56
C ASP A 483 3.38 7.86 36.77
N GLY A 484 2.88 7.05 35.82
CA GLY A 484 3.02 5.60 35.88
C GLY A 484 2.03 4.84 35.00
N ILE A 485 2.10 3.51 35.08
CA ILE A 485 1.13 2.60 34.46
C ILE A 485 0.28 2.01 35.56
N LEU A 486 -1.04 2.12 35.39
CA LEU A 486 -2.01 1.41 36.20
C LEU A 486 -2.56 0.23 35.40
N SER A 487 -3.04 -0.79 36.09
CA SER A 487 -3.87 -1.82 35.49
C SER A 487 -5.30 -1.67 35.98
N GLU A 488 -6.25 -1.80 35.07
CA GLU A 488 -7.66 -1.92 35.39
C GLU A 488 -8.15 -3.24 34.82
N GLU A 489 -8.88 -3.99 35.63
CA GLU A 489 -9.51 -5.22 35.20
C GLU A 489 -10.67 -4.84 34.28
N ASP A 490 -10.58 -5.24 33.02
CA ASP A 490 -11.73 -5.13 32.15
C ASP A 490 -12.78 -6.19 32.51
N TRP A 491 -13.93 -6.06 31.87
CA TRP A 491 -15.06 -6.94 32.09
C TRP A 491 -14.79 -8.42 31.70
N MET A 492 -13.68 -8.74 31.01
CA MET A 492 -13.21 -10.10 30.72
C MET A 492 -12.25 -10.66 31.78
N GLY A 493 -12.02 -9.93 32.88
CA GLY A 493 -10.99 -10.26 33.86
C GLY A 493 -9.56 -10.01 33.35
N GLN A 494 -9.41 -9.33 32.20
CA GLN A 494 -8.09 -9.03 31.65
C GLN A 494 -7.59 -7.69 32.18
N GLN A 495 -6.34 -7.68 32.65
CA GLN A 495 -5.69 -6.46 33.12
C GLN A 495 -5.31 -5.58 31.92
N ARG A 496 -6.09 -4.53 31.65
CA ARG A 496 -5.80 -3.50 30.65
C ARG A 496 -5.02 -2.36 31.27
N MET A 497 -4.09 -1.82 30.49
CA MET A 497 -3.18 -0.79 30.98
C MET A 497 -3.76 0.59 30.79
N MET A 498 -3.69 1.39 31.84
CA MET A 498 -3.91 2.83 31.79
C MET A 498 -2.59 3.56 31.99
N LEU A 499 -2.41 4.64 31.24
CA LEU A 499 -1.27 5.53 31.42
C LEU A 499 -1.72 6.70 32.28
N GLN A 500 -0.97 6.98 33.34
CA GLN A 500 -1.26 8.06 34.26
C GLN A 500 -0.30 9.22 34.00
N PHE A 501 -0.84 10.44 34.00
CA PHE A 501 -0.09 11.66 33.79
C PHE A 501 -0.45 12.72 34.82
N ARG A 502 0.50 13.60 35.09
CA ARG A 502 0.33 14.79 35.90
C ARG A 502 0.33 16.02 35.00
N SER A 503 -0.72 16.84 35.13
CA SER A 503 -0.83 18.12 34.44
C SER A 503 0.13 19.17 35.04
N PRO A 504 0.36 20.32 34.37
CA PRO A 504 1.16 21.41 34.93
C PRO A 504 0.66 21.92 36.29
N GLN A 505 -0.66 21.81 36.55
CA GLN A 505 -1.29 22.19 37.81
C GLN A 505 -1.16 21.12 38.91
N GLY A 506 -0.43 20.03 38.65
CA GLY A 506 -0.18 18.96 39.61
C GLY A 506 -1.28 17.90 39.71
N ARG A 507 -2.35 18.01 38.92
CA ARG A 507 -3.51 17.09 38.93
C ARG A 507 -3.21 15.82 38.14
N LEU A 508 -3.78 14.70 38.59
CA LEU A 508 -3.59 13.39 37.97
C LEU A 508 -4.73 13.04 37.02
N TYR A 509 -4.35 12.56 35.84
CA TYR A 509 -5.24 12.11 34.79
C TYR A 509 -4.82 10.72 34.32
N ARG A 510 -5.80 9.98 33.81
CA ARG A 510 -5.66 8.63 33.30
C ARG A 510 -6.09 8.57 31.85
N TYR A 511 -5.28 7.92 31.03
CA TYR A 511 -5.56 7.61 29.64
C TYR A 511 -5.71 6.10 29.48
N ALA A 512 -6.90 5.65 29.08
CA ALA A 512 -7.18 4.25 28.83
C ALA A 512 -6.58 3.81 27.49
N THR A 513 -5.52 2.99 27.51
CA THR A 513 -4.84 2.58 26.27
C THR A 513 -5.63 1.54 25.47
N GLY A 514 -6.56 0.84 26.12
CA GLY A 514 -7.25 -0.32 25.57
C GLY A 514 -6.35 -1.53 25.31
N ARG A 515 -5.08 -1.52 25.76
CA ARG A 515 -4.07 -2.56 25.48
C ARG A 515 -3.73 -3.39 26.71
N LEU A 516 -3.37 -4.66 26.49
CA LEU A 516 -2.75 -5.54 27.48
C LEU A 516 -1.25 -5.25 27.61
N MET A 517 -0.63 -5.59 28.74
CA MET A 517 0.83 -5.39 28.94
C MET A 517 1.70 -5.93 27.81
N LYS A 518 1.39 -7.12 27.28
CA LYS A 518 2.14 -7.72 26.15
C LYS A 518 2.10 -6.86 24.88
N GLN A 519 1.03 -6.08 24.67
CA GLN A 519 0.84 -5.19 23.51
C GLN A 519 1.44 -3.78 23.74
N MET A 520 1.89 -3.49 24.96
CA MET A 520 2.54 -2.23 25.33
C MET A 520 4.04 -2.22 25.03
N THR A 521 4.58 -3.29 24.43
CA THR A 521 6.01 -3.50 24.15
C THR A 521 6.44 -3.13 22.73
N ASP A 522 5.51 -2.77 21.84
CA ASP A 522 5.85 -2.38 20.46
C ASP A 522 6.61 -1.04 20.46
N THR A 523 7.85 -1.06 19.97
CA THR A 523 8.79 0.05 19.95
C THR A 523 8.75 0.86 18.65
N THR A 524 7.81 0.56 17.74
CA THR A 524 7.68 1.35 16.51
C THR A 524 7.02 2.69 16.84
N TYR A 525 7.62 3.81 16.40
CA TYR A 525 7.10 5.16 16.65
C TYR A 525 5.75 5.39 15.97
N ARG A 526 4.69 4.89 16.59
CA ARG A 526 3.38 5.50 16.54
C ARG A 526 3.22 6.27 17.84
N PRO A 527 2.63 7.47 17.81
CA PRO A 527 2.24 8.16 19.03
C PRO A 527 1.44 7.16 19.88
N ALA A 528 2.00 6.81 21.05
CA ALA A 528 1.33 5.89 21.96
C ALA A 528 0.02 6.47 22.48
N ILE A 529 -0.09 7.80 22.46
CA ILE A 529 -1.26 8.60 22.78
C ILE A 529 -1.40 9.63 21.65
N PRO A 530 -2.51 9.63 20.90
CA PRO A 530 -2.76 10.63 19.86
C PRO A 530 -2.64 12.05 20.43
N SER A 531 -2.15 13.00 19.64
CA SER A 531 -1.99 14.40 20.04
C SER A 531 -1.08 14.64 21.26
N MET A 532 -0.22 13.69 21.63
CA MET A 532 0.92 13.92 22.55
C MET A 532 2.25 13.55 21.92
N CYS A 533 3.29 14.31 22.24
CA CYS A 533 4.63 14.07 21.73
C CYS A 533 5.66 13.99 22.87
N ALA A 534 6.46 12.92 22.90
CA ALA A 534 7.51 12.74 23.90
C ALA A 534 8.63 13.78 23.68
N LEU A 535 8.98 14.54 24.71
CA LEU A 535 9.96 15.63 24.58
C LEU A 535 11.41 15.14 24.61
N ALA A 536 11.69 14.01 25.27
CA ALA A 536 13.06 13.53 25.43
C ALA A 536 13.76 13.23 24.09
N PRO A 537 13.18 12.47 23.13
CA PRO A 537 13.80 12.25 21.83
C PRO A 537 14.07 13.55 21.06
N ILE A 538 13.15 14.51 21.12
CA ILE A 538 13.26 15.82 20.43
C ILE A 538 14.43 16.62 21.00
N ARG A 539 14.53 16.71 22.34
CA ARG A 539 15.64 17.39 23.02
C ARG A 539 16.98 16.71 22.77
N GLN A 540 17.01 15.38 22.69
CA GLN A 540 18.23 14.64 22.32
C GLN A 540 18.63 14.91 20.86
N CYS A 541 17.67 14.94 19.93
CA CYS A 541 17.94 15.34 18.55
C CYS A 541 18.46 16.77 18.47
N ASP A 542 17.84 17.71 19.19
CA ASP A 542 18.29 19.09 19.27
C ASP A 542 19.73 19.18 19.79
N GLN A 543 20.04 18.52 20.91
CA GLN A 543 21.39 18.49 21.47
C GLN A 543 22.44 17.93 20.50
N ARG A 544 22.06 16.96 19.67
CA ARG A 544 22.97 16.32 18.72
C ARG A 544 23.10 17.08 17.40
N LEU A 545 22.06 17.75 16.92
CA LEU A 545 22.04 18.39 15.60
C LEU A 545 22.28 19.89 15.66
N ARG A 546 21.86 20.59 16.73
CA ARG A 546 21.98 22.04 16.86
C ARG A 546 23.43 22.50 16.66
N GLY A 547 23.60 23.54 15.86
CA GLY A 547 24.88 24.15 15.53
C GLY A 547 25.76 23.33 14.58
N ARG A 548 25.27 22.20 14.06
CA ARG A 548 25.96 21.46 12.99
C ARG A 548 25.61 22.03 11.64
N ASP A 549 26.59 21.98 10.74
CA ASP A 549 26.37 22.24 9.33
C ASP A 549 26.09 20.90 8.65
N LEU A 550 24.91 20.77 8.04
CA LEU A 550 24.45 19.57 7.34
C LEU A 550 24.06 19.93 5.92
N PHE A 551 24.14 18.98 4.99
CA PHE A 551 23.69 19.17 3.62
C PHE A 551 22.21 18.85 3.51
N LEU A 552 21.41 19.81 3.08
CA LEU A 552 19.99 19.62 2.78
C LEU A 552 19.85 18.71 1.56
N LEU A 553 19.02 17.66 1.61
CA LEU A 553 18.86 16.69 0.50
C LEU A 553 17.58 16.91 -0.32
N ILE A 554 16.68 17.77 0.15
CA ILE A 554 15.36 18.01 -0.44
C ILE A 554 15.15 19.49 -0.78
N ASN A 555 14.21 19.78 -1.68
CA ASN A 555 13.82 21.14 -2.07
C ASN A 555 12.38 21.21 -2.61
N ASP A 556 11.49 20.47 -1.96
CA ASP A 556 10.07 20.41 -2.25
C ASP A 556 9.24 21.20 -1.21
N ASP A 557 7.93 21.16 -1.37
CA ASP A 557 6.96 21.97 -0.62
C ASP A 557 6.88 21.64 0.88
N ARG A 558 7.63 20.63 1.36
CA ARG A 558 7.75 20.34 2.80
C ARG A 558 8.64 21.33 3.52
N LEU A 559 9.46 22.09 2.79
CA LEU A 559 10.26 23.17 3.37
C LEU A 559 9.37 24.38 3.63
N LEU A 560 9.24 24.74 4.90
CA LEU A 560 8.60 25.97 5.33
C LEU A 560 9.64 27.08 5.38
N VAL A 561 9.59 27.98 4.40
CA VAL A 561 10.51 29.11 4.25
C VAL A 561 9.70 30.40 4.30
N ALA A 562 10.25 31.47 4.87
CA ALA A 562 9.66 32.80 4.73
C ALA A 562 9.65 33.21 3.24
N ASP A 563 8.63 33.95 2.82
CA ASP A 563 8.56 34.63 1.51
C ASP A 563 8.51 33.72 0.26
N SER A 564 8.05 32.48 0.40
CA SER A 564 7.86 31.53 -0.72
C SER A 564 9.12 31.28 -1.57
N ILE A 565 10.30 31.49 -0.99
CA ILE A 565 11.58 31.27 -1.66
C ILE A 565 11.87 29.77 -1.73
N ARG A 566 12.16 29.27 -2.94
CA ARG A 566 12.57 27.88 -3.13
C ARG A 566 14.06 27.71 -2.85
N LEU A 567 14.41 26.92 -1.84
CA LEU A 567 15.81 26.64 -1.50
C LEU A 567 16.44 25.62 -2.46
N GLU A 568 17.74 25.74 -2.67
CA GLU A 568 18.54 24.74 -3.38
C GLU A 568 18.76 23.49 -2.50
N LYS A 569 18.73 22.31 -3.10
CA LYS A 569 19.17 21.07 -2.42
C LYS A 569 20.68 20.87 -2.59
N PHE A 570 21.24 19.98 -1.79
CA PHE A 570 22.67 19.70 -1.64
C PHE A 570 23.52 20.90 -1.23
N VAL A 571 22.90 21.86 -0.54
CA VAL A 571 23.57 23.01 0.06
C VAL A 571 23.78 22.77 1.53
N SER A 572 24.94 23.19 2.05
CA SER A 572 25.22 23.16 3.48
C SER A 572 24.36 24.22 4.19
N VAL A 573 23.59 23.78 5.17
CA VAL A 573 22.73 24.60 6.03
C VAL A 573 23.12 24.38 7.48
N ARG A 574 22.99 25.42 8.30
CA ARG A 574 23.30 25.34 9.73
C ARG A 574 22.02 25.05 10.51
N ILE A 575 22.02 23.98 11.31
CA ILE A 575 20.86 23.63 12.13
C ILE A 575 20.78 24.59 13.33
N ASP A 576 19.68 25.33 13.44
CA ASP A 576 19.48 26.34 14.48
C ASP A 576 18.85 25.73 15.73
N SER A 577 17.84 24.88 15.53
CA SER A 577 17.20 24.14 16.63
C SER A 577 16.35 22.99 16.10
N VAL A 578 16.05 22.04 16.99
CA VAL A 578 15.03 21.02 16.75
C VAL A 578 13.92 21.22 17.79
N THR A 579 12.71 21.49 17.31
CA THR A 579 11.52 21.70 18.13
C THR A 579 10.48 20.62 17.85
N VAL A 580 9.36 20.68 18.57
CA VAL A 580 8.25 19.76 18.36
C VAL A 580 7.57 20.05 17.02
N GLY A 581 7.34 19.01 16.24
CA GLY A 581 6.58 19.04 14.98
C GLY A 581 5.13 18.64 15.20
N THR A 582 4.67 17.65 14.44
CA THR A 582 3.32 17.07 14.54
C THR A 582 3.38 15.68 15.13
N GLU A 583 2.21 15.08 15.37
CA GLU A 583 2.08 13.69 15.79
C GLU A 583 2.78 12.70 14.82
N LEU A 584 2.68 12.93 13.51
CA LEU A 584 3.26 12.05 12.47
C LEU A 584 4.69 12.42 12.08
N ALA A 585 5.09 13.67 12.30
CA ALA A 585 6.42 14.20 12.01
C ALA A 585 6.93 14.97 13.24
N PRO A 586 7.38 14.27 14.29
CA PRO A 586 7.61 14.84 15.63
C PRO A 586 8.77 15.82 15.70
N LEU A 587 9.69 15.78 14.74
CA LEU A 587 10.83 16.68 14.68
C LEU A 587 10.47 17.82 13.75
N ARG A 588 10.51 19.05 14.24
CA ARG A 588 10.60 20.25 13.39
C ARG A 588 12.03 20.78 13.48
N ILE A 589 12.77 20.65 12.39
CA ILE A 589 14.17 21.08 12.32
C ILE A 589 14.19 22.47 11.70
N TRP A 590 14.66 23.47 12.45
CA TRP A 590 14.92 24.82 11.99
C TRP A 590 16.37 24.95 11.57
N PHE A 591 16.61 25.61 10.43
CA PHE A 591 17.95 25.80 9.90
C PHE A 591 18.09 27.09 9.11
N SER A 592 19.32 27.58 9.07
CA SER A 592 19.71 28.79 8.35
C SER A 592 20.50 28.44 7.10
N HIS A 593 20.04 28.97 5.96
CA HIS A 593 20.73 28.90 4.68
C HIS A 593 21.88 29.92 4.64
N PRO A 594 23.00 29.65 3.94
CA PRO A 594 24.14 30.57 3.84
C PRO A 594 23.80 31.97 3.31
N GLN A 595 22.69 32.12 2.59
CA GLN A 595 22.19 33.40 2.09
C GLN A 595 21.37 34.19 3.14
N GLY A 596 21.35 33.76 4.40
CA GLY A 596 20.61 34.40 5.49
C GLY A 596 19.12 34.06 5.53
N ILE A 597 18.69 33.02 4.82
CA ILE A 597 17.28 32.58 4.77
C ILE A 597 17.05 31.56 5.89
N SER A 598 16.05 31.80 6.74
CA SER A 598 15.61 30.84 7.76
C SER A 598 14.52 29.94 7.20
N ALA A 599 14.62 28.63 7.46
CA ALA A 599 13.66 27.64 7.02
C ALA A 599 13.45 26.56 8.08
N SER A 600 12.37 25.78 7.92
CA SER A 600 12.15 24.58 8.73
C SER A 600 11.55 23.44 7.94
N ILE A 601 11.72 22.23 8.45
CA ILE A 601 11.14 21.02 7.90
C ILE A 601 10.60 20.13 9.02
N MET A 602 9.45 19.52 8.79
CA MET A 602 8.91 18.47 9.65
C MET A 602 9.38 17.09 9.17
N THR A 603 9.88 16.26 10.08
CA THR A 603 10.48 14.96 9.77
C THR A 603 10.33 13.99 10.96
N SER A 604 10.64 12.71 10.74
CA SER A 604 10.63 11.67 11.79
C SER A 604 12.03 11.25 12.23
N LEU A 605 12.10 10.55 13.36
CA LEU A 605 13.31 9.90 13.86
C LEU A 605 13.84 8.84 12.87
N PRO A 606 15.13 8.51 12.92
CA PRO A 606 15.65 7.37 12.17
C PRO A 606 14.92 6.08 12.54
N ASN A 607 14.75 5.16 11.58
CA ASN A 607 14.12 3.84 11.78
C ASN A 607 12.64 3.84 12.21
N SER A 608 11.94 4.98 12.20
CA SER A 608 10.47 4.97 12.20
C SER A 608 10.00 4.19 10.96
N ARG A 609 9.24 3.10 11.13
CA ARG A 609 8.60 2.40 9.98
C ARG A 609 7.93 3.46 9.12
N GLU A 610 8.18 3.41 7.81
CA GLU A 610 7.61 4.32 6.82
C GLU A 610 6.07 4.29 6.94
N ASN A 611 5.51 5.19 7.74
CA ASN A 611 4.14 5.59 7.53
C ASN A 611 4.18 6.47 6.26
N ALA A 612 3.29 6.23 5.31
CA ALA A 612 3.26 6.87 4.00
C ALA A 612 3.24 8.43 4.01
N THR A 613 3.14 9.05 5.18
CA THR A 613 2.94 10.49 5.39
C THR A 613 4.16 11.25 5.93
N SER A 614 5.23 10.60 6.40
CA SER A 614 6.37 11.29 7.05
C SER A 614 7.72 10.73 6.61
N THR A 615 8.66 11.62 6.28
CA THR A 615 10.01 11.25 5.81
C THR A 615 11.02 11.30 6.96
N PRO A 616 11.85 10.24 7.16
CA PRO A 616 12.89 10.23 8.18
C PRO A 616 14.00 11.26 7.96
N VAL A 617 14.57 11.76 9.06
CA VAL A 617 15.56 12.86 9.06
C VAL A 617 16.78 12.58 8.18
N GLN A 618 17.23 11.32 8.06
CA GLN A 618 18.36 10.93 7.22
C GLN A 618 18.08 11.01 5.71
N ARG A 619 16.82 11.17 5.29
CA ARG A 619 16.45 11.50 3.90
C ARG A 619 16.35 13.00 3.66
N CYS A 620 16.33 13.80 4.71
CA CYS A 620 16.24 15.26 4.63
C CYS A 620 17.63 15.91 4.70
N PHE A 621 18.57 15.31 5.44
CA PHE A 621 19.91 15.86 5.66
C PHE A 621 21.02 14.80 5.51
N SER A 622 22.21 15.24 5.09
CA SER A 622 23.45 14.46 5.06
C SER A 622 24.57 15.18 5.84
N VAL A 623 25.46 14.41 6.48
CA VAL A 623 26.68 14.96 7.09
C VAL A 623 27.75 15.20 6.04
N ALA A 624 27.84 14.30 5.05
CA ALA A 624 28.80 14.40 3.96
C ALA A 624 28.23 15.21 2.80
N ASP A 625 29.09 15.97 2.14
CA ASP A 625 28.78 16.67 0.90
C ASP A 625 28.40 15.64 -0.18
N PRO A 626 27.13 15.65 -0.66
CA PRO A 626 26.69 14.72 -1.69
C PRO A 626 27.51 14.83 -2.97
N TYR A 627 28.07 16.00 -3.28
CA TYR A 627 28.84 16.21 -4.51
C TYR A 627 30.09 15.32 -4.57
N ARG A 628 30.70 14.99 -3.43
CA ARG A 628 31.89 14.13 -3.35
C ARG A 628 31.65 12.70 -3.82
N GLN A 629 30.38 12.26 -3.87
CA GLN A 629 30.01 10.95 -4.37
C GLN A 629 29.97 10.91 -5.91
N TYR A 630 29.96 12.07 -6.56
CA TYR A 630 29.85 12.23 -8.00
C TYR A 630 31.03 13.03 -8.56
N PRO A 631 32.28 12.52 -8.45
CA PRO A 631 33.47 13.22 -8.91
C PRO A 631 33.49 13.45 -10.43
N ASP A 632 32.71 12.68 -11.17
CA ASP A 632 32.62 12.73 -12.63
C ASP A 632 31.57 13.77 -13.11
N ILE A 633 30.76 14.35 -12.21
CA ILE A 633 29.83 15.45 -12.52
C ILE A 633 30.56 16.79 -12.40
N THR A 634 30.48 17.61 -13.45
CA THR A 634 31.13 18.93 -13.46
C THR A 634 30.39 19.92 -12.55
N ALA A 635 31.11 20.94 -12.06
CA ALA A 635 30.54 21.93 -11.12
C ALA A 635 29.33 22.70 -11.69
N ASP A 636 29.31 22.93 -13.01
CA ASP A 636 28.21 23.60 -13.71
C ASP A 636 26.98 22.70 -13.89
N VAL A 637 27.15 21.38 -14.12
CA VAL A 637 26.02 20.43 -14.07
C VAL A 637 25.50 20.31 -12.64
N TRP A 638 26.40 20.26 -11.65
CA TRP A 638 26.01 20.19 -10.25
C TRP A 638 25.19 21.41 -9.81
N ALA A 639 25.54 22.62 -10.27
CA ALA A 639 24.74 23.81 -10.03
C ALA A 639 23.30 23.67 -10.55
N LEU A 640 23.10 23.09 -11.73
CA LEU A 640 21.77 22.80 -12.28
C LEU A 640 21.00 21.78 -11.43
N ILE A 641 21.69 20.72 -10.98
CA ILE A 641 21.10 19.68 -10.12
C ILE A 641 20.56 20.28 -8.81
N ARG A 642 21.33 21.16 -8.16
CA ARG A 642 20.90 21.83 -6.92
C ARG A 642 19.65 22.70 -7.10
N ALA A 643 19.50 23.27 -8.30
CA ALA A 643 18.39 24.13 -8.69
C ALA A 643 17.18 23.39 -9.30
N ASN A 644 17.17 22.04 -9.35
CA ASN A 644 16.18 21.23 -10.08
C ASN A 644 16.04 21.65 -11.56
N GLN A 645 17.16 21.98 -12.18
CA GLN A 645 17.26 22.33 -13.60
C GLN A 645 18.00 21.26 -14.37
N VAL A 646 17.74 21.22 -15.67
CA VAL A 646 18.37 20.28 -16.60
C VAL A 646 18.73 20.99 -17.88
N ARG A 647 19.72 20.48 -18.61
CA ARG A 647 20.12 20.97 -19.93
C ARG A 647 20.45 19.81 -20.87
N ALA A 648 20.53 20.12 -22.16
CA ALA A 648 21.00 19.16 -23.16
C ALA A 648 22.34 18.53 -22.77
N ASP A 649 22.54 17.28 -23.18
CA ASP A 649 23.69 16.41 -22.91
C ASP A 649 23.86 15.91 -21.46
N MET A 650 22.99 16.30 -20.53
CA MET A 650 22.94 15.64 -19.22
C MET A 650 22.58 14.16 -19.36
N THR A 651 23.26 13.32 -18.59
CA THR A 651 22.97 11.88 -18.49
C THR A 651 21.66 11.61 -17.77
N LEU A 652 21.14 10.40 -17.92
CA LEU A 652 20.00 9.91 -17.14
C LEU A 652 20.23 10.06 -15.62
N GLU A 653 21.45 9.80 -15.14
CA GLU A 653 21.80 9.92 -13.73
C GLU A 653 21.77 11.38 -13.25
N GLU A 654 22.38 12.30 -14.00
CA GLU A 654 22.37 13.74 -13.69
C GLU A 654 20.94 14.30 -13.68
N VAL A 655 20.08 13.85 -14.61
CA VAL A 655 18.66 14.25 -14.61
C VAL A 655 17.89 13.66 -13.44
N ARG A 656 18.14 12.40 -13.05
CA ARG A 656 17.55 11.80 -11.83
C ARG A 656 17.98 12.54 -10.57
N LEU A 657 19.24 12.91 -10.45
CA LEU A 657 19.73 13.71 -9.33
C LEU A 657 19.05 15.08 -9.28
N SER A 658 18.79 15.69 -10.44
CA SER A 658 18.12 16.98 -10.55
C SER A 658 16.62 16.92 -10.27
N LEU A 659 15.86 16.10 -11.01
CA LEU A 659 14.39 16.14 -11.00
C LEU A 659 13.75 14.99 -10.20
N GLY A 660 14.52 14.01 -9.76
CA GLY A 660 13.99 12.79 -9.16
C GLY A 660 13.47 11.80 -10.20
N ARG A 661 12.72 10.80 -9.72
CA ARG A 661 12.16 9.76 -10.59
C ARG A 661 11.01 10.33 -11.44
N PRO A 662 10.96 10.02 -12.74
CA PRO A 662 9.79 10.37 -13.55
C PRO A 662 8.57 9.54 -13.11
N GLN A 663 7.38 10.07 -13.37
CA GLN A 663 6.11 9.38 -13.11
C GLN A 663 5.89 8.23 -14.12
N ARG A 664 6.32 8.45 -15.36
CA ARG A 664 6.30 7.46 -16.44
C ARG A 664 7.56 7.63 -17.29
N TYR A 665 8.11 6.55 -17.81
CA TYR A 665 9.08 6.62 -18.90
C TYR A 665 8.76 5.62 -19.99
N GLU A 666 9.08 5.97 -21.23
CA GLU A 666 8.81 5.18 -22.44
C GLU A 666 10.10 4.93 -23.20
N HIS A 667 10.22 3.78 -23.84
CA HIS A 667 11.32 3.48 -24.76
C HIS A 667 10.78 3.35 -26.18
N VAL A 668 11.29 4.16 -27.09
CA VAL A 668 10.94 4.15 -28.51
C VAL A 668 12.18 3.75 -29.31
N ASN A 669 12.14 2.56 -29.90
CA ASN A 669 13.18 2.11 -30.82
C ASN A 669 13.01 2.82 -32.16
N THR A 670 14.01 3.61 -32.56
CA THR A 670 14.04 4.27 -33.87
C THR A 670 15.18 3.73 -34.73
N LYS A 671 15.13 3.96 -36.04
CA LYS A 671 16.23 3.60 -36.96
C LYS A 671 17.57 4.27 -36.59
N GLY A 672 17.55 5.32 -35.76
CA GLY A 672 18.73 6.08 -35.33
C GLY A 672 19.20 5.81 -33.89
N GLY A 673 18.61 4.84 -33.19
CA GLY A 673 18.94 4.53 -31.79
C GLY A 673 17.72 4.44 -30.88
N MET A 674 17.97 4.19 -29.59
CA MET A 674 16.92 4.11 -28.57
C MET A 674 16.61 5.52 -28.06
N ILE A 675 15.35 5.93 -28.17
CA ILE A 675 14.84 7.16 -27.56
C ILE A 675 14.15 6.78 -26.26
N GLU A 676 14.57 7.36 -25.14
CA GLU A 676 13.92 7.20 -23.85
C GLU A 676 13.19 8.51 -23.50
N ARG A 677 11.89 8.45 -23.16
CA ARG A 677 11.06 9.62 -22.83
C ARG A 677 10.66 9.58 -21.39
N TRP A 678 10.85 10.67 -20.64
CA TRP A 678 10.48 10.77 -19.22
C TRP A 678 9.40 11.81 -19.03
N HIS A 679 8.31 11.44 -18.35
CA HIS A 679 7.17 12.29 -18.02
C HIS A 679 7.17 12.61 -16.53
N TYR A 680 7.05 13.89 -16.20
CA TYR A 680 6.97 14.40 -14.83
C TYR A 680 5.58 14.99 -14.54
N ALA A 681 5.20 14.98 -13.27
CA ALA A 681 3.88 15.44 -12.81
C ALA A 681 3.59 16.91 -13.14
N ASP A 682 4.63 17.74 -13.34
CA ASP A 682 4.51 19.13 -13.76
C ASP A 682 4.46 19.32 -15.28
N ARG A 683 4.09 18.26 -16.02
CA ARG A 683 3.98 18.19 -17.49
C ARG A 683 5.31 18.34 -18.23
N ARG A 684 6.46 18.26 -17.56
CA ARG A 684 7.75 18.19 -18.27
C ARG A 684 7.90 16.83 -18.95
N LEU A 685 8.22 16.87 -20.24
CA LEU A 685 8.63 15.75 -21.06
C LEU A 685 10.11 15.89 -21.42
N LEU A 686 10.91 14.88 -21.13
CA LEU A 686 12.34 14.84 -21.44
C LEU A 686 12.62 13.70 -22.40
N GLU A 687 13.28 13.98 -23.53
CA GLU A 687 13.68 12.94 -24.49
C GLU A 687 15.20 12.74 -24.44
N PHE A 688 15.61 11.51 -24.21
CA PHE A 688 17.00 11.06 -24.19
C PHE A 688 17.29 10.24 -25.43
N ILE A 689 18.45 10.43 -26.02
CA ILE A 689 18.97 9.61 -27.12
C ILE A 689 20.32 9.06 -26.66
N ASP A 690 20.44 7.74 -26.67
CA ASP A 690 21.63 7.02 -26.17
C ASP A 690 22.05 7.45 -24.76
N GLY A 691 21.04 7.61 -23.87
CA GLY A 691 21.23 7.99 -22.46
C GLY A 691 21.60 9.45 -22.21
N ARG A 692 21.55 10.31 -23.23
CA ARG A 692 21.84 11.76 -23.13
C ARG A 692 20.60 12.58 -23.41
N LEU A 693 20.31 13.55 -22.55
CA LEU A 693 19.17 14.44 -22.67
C LEU A 693 19.29 15.29 -23.95
N ARG A 694 18.32 15.19 -24.85
CA ARG A 694 18.30 15.95 -26.11
C ARG A 694 17.22 17.00 -26.15
N ARG A 695 16.07 16.73 -25.53
CA ARG A 695 14.93 17.64 -25.58
C ARG A 695 14.26 17.76 -24.23
N VAL A 696 13.89 18.99 -23.90
CA VAL A 696 12.98 19.32 -22.81
C VAL A 696 11.75 19.98 -23.42
N ALA A 697 10.57 19.43 -23.17
CA ALA A 697 9.29 19.95 -23.64
C ALA A 697 8.30 20.05 -22.47
N ILE A 698 7.25 20.86 -22.64
CA ILE A 698 6.10 20.90 -21.74
C ILE A 698 4.94 20.31 -22.52
N GLU A 699 4.38 19.21 -22.03
CA GLU A 699 3.17 18.61 -22.61
C GLU A 699 2.02 19.60 -22.45
N ARG A 700 1.34 19.89 -23.57
CA ARG A 700 0.24 20.84 -23.61
C ARG A 700 -0.99 20.28 -22.94
#